data_AF-A0A7L0UG39-F1
#
_entry.id   AF-A0A7L0UG39-F1
#
_cell.length_a   1.000
_cell.length_b   1.000
_cell.length_c   1.000
_cell.angle_alpha   90.00
_cell.angle_beta   90.00
_cell.angle_gamma   90.00
#
_symmetry.space_group_name_H-M   'P 1'
#
loop_
_entity.id
_entity.type
_entity.pdbx_description
1 polymer ?
#
loop_
_entity_poly.entity_id
_entity_poly.type
_entity_poly.pdbx_seq_one_letter_code
_entity_poly.pdbx_strand_id
1 'polypeptide(L)'
;VSLPSQFSGLLGTVYRRGNLNFTRDGSGLVSPVGNRISVFDLKNNKCETLPLATRLNIVCVGLSPDGSLAILVDEEGAALLVSLIGKCVIHHFHFHKPVHSVSFSPDGKKFVITKDNVALMYHAPGKKREFNAFVLDKTYYGPYDETTCIDWTDDSKCFAVGSKDMSTWVFGAERWANLIYYSLGGHKDIIIACFFEENSLDLYTVSQDAALCVWQCDTELDGLKPMPPKDAAKEENAAENDEEFLEEPKGEEIHGKANPNEQETRNKVKYSRVAKYFFNKEGDFNNLTSAAYHKKTHLLVTGFASGIFHLHELPDFNLIHSLSISDQRIASISINCTGDWIAFGCSGLGQLLVWEWQSESYVLKQQGHFNSMVSLAYSPDGQYIATGGEDGKVKVWNTSSSFCFVTFTEHNSGVTAVTFTSNGYVILSASLDGTVRAFDLHRYRNFRTFTSPRPSQFSCLAVDSSGEIVSAGSQDSFEIFIWSMQSGRLLDVLSGHEGPISSLSFNPMKCVIASASWDKTVKLWDMLDSWRTKETLILNSDVLVVAFRPDGKELAVATLNGQITFWDHENAVQTGSIEGRHDLQMGRKELDKITAKQAAKGKSFTTLCYSADGQSILAGGLSKFVCIYNVKEQILMKKFEISCNFSLDAMEEYLDRRKMTEFGSMALIDEGAGDEDGVAIPLPGVKRGDMSYRHFKPEIRVTCLRFSPTGRSWAATTTEGLLIYSLDSGLIFDPFDLDIDVTPSNIHKILRQKEYTMAIIMAFKLNEKKLIQEVIEAVPSNEVDVVCSSLPDLYVEKVLEFLASAFETSCHLEFYLIWANKLLMLHGQKLKTRSVRLLPVIQFLQKSIQRHFEDVSKLCEWNIYNIKYALAISQQRGMKRLAEETAVDEDDLDSDSDYLMQEVNKENLS
;
A
#
# COMPACT_ATOMS: atom_id res chain seq x y z
N VAL A 1 24.21 -14.63 -11.91
CA VAL A 1 23.03 -14.91 -11.07
C VAL A 1 22.05 -13.75 -11.24
N SER A 2 21.00 -13.94 -12.04
CA SER A 2 19.96 -12.93 -12.22
C SER A 2 19.19 -12.80 -10.92
N LEU A 3 19.43 -11.76 -10.11
CA LEU A 3 18.64 -11.49 -8.91
C LEU A 3 17.16 -11.35 -9.29
N PRO A 4 16.30 -12.33 -8.99
CA PRO A 4 14.93 -12.29 -9.43
C PRO A 4 14.10 -11.57 -8.36
N SER A 5 14.48 -10.35 -7.98
CA SER A 5 13.60 -9.59 -7.11
C SER A 5 12.31 -9.32 -7.88
N GLN A 6 11.20 -9.67 -7.26
CA GLN A 6 9.86 -9.47 -7.75
C GLN A 6 9.17 -8.43 -6.89
N PHE A 7 8.12 -7.83 -7.43
CA PHE A 7 7.29 -6.93 -6.66
C PHE A 7 6.70 -7.70 -5.47
N SER A 8 6.81 -7.13 -4.27
CA SER A 8 6.34 -7.76 -3.04
C SER A 8 5.18 -7.00 -2.41
N GLY A 9 5.17 -5.66 -2.53
CA GLY A 9 4.12 -4.86 -1.94
C GLY A 9 4.26 -3.37 -2.25
N LEU A 10 3.15 -2.64 -2.13
CA LEU A 10 3.09 -1.20 -2.18
C LEU A 10 2.65 -0.68 -0.82
N LEU A 11 3.50 0.12 -0.21
CA LEU A 11 3.29 0.83 1.05
C LEU A 11 3.08 2.31 0.79
N GLY A 12 2.70 3.04 1.83
CA GLY A 12 2.67 4.50 1.79
C GLY A 12 1.45 5.10 1.10
N THR A 13 0.69 4.30 0.36
CA THR A 13 -0.59 4.66 -0.24
C THR A 13 -1.62 3.57 0.07
N VAL A 14 -2.77 3.99 0.59
CA VAL A 14 -3.76 3.09 1.19
C VAL A 14 -5.06 3.08 0.38
N TYR A 15 -5.41 4.24 -0.18
CA TYR A 15 -6.53 4.44 -1.08
C TYR A 15 -6.20 5.62 -2.00
N ARG A 16 -6.61 5.56 -3.28
CA ARG A 16 -6.42 6.67 -4.22
C ARG A 16 -7.72 7.08 -4.89
N ARG A 17 -8.36 6.16 -5.60
CA ARG A 17 -9.61 6.39 -6.35
C ARG A 17 -10.30 5.04 -6.57
N GLY A 18 -11.63 5.03 -6.54
CA GLY A 18 -12.47 3.88 -6.91
C GLY A 18 -13.35 3.37 -5.77
N ASN A 19 -14.16 2.35 -6.02
CA ASN A 19 -14.99 1.76 -4.99
C ASN A 19 -14.19 0.84 -4.03
N LEU A 20 -14.65 0.78 -2.79
CA LEU A 20 -14.17 -0.16 -1.77
C LEU A 20 -15.11 -1.37 -1.74
N ASN A 21 -14.55 -2.56 -1.50
CA ASN A 21 -15.36 -3.75 -1.33
C ASN A 21 -14.84 -4.62 -0.19
N PHE A 22 -15.74 -5.12 0.65
CA PHE A 22 -15.41 -6.19 1.58
C PHE A 22 -15.35 -7.54 0.87
N THR A 23 -14.47 -8.40 1.35
CA THR A 23 -14.48 -9.82 1.02
C THR A 23 -15.70 -10.50 1.66
N ARG A 24 -16.10 -11.65 1.12
CA ARG A 24 -17.26 -12.41 1.62
C ARG A 24 -17.16 -12.77 3.10
N ASP A 25 -15.94 -13.06 3.58
CA ASP A 25 -15.71 -13.42 4.99
C ASP A 25 -15.84 -12.22 5.93
N GLY A 26 -15.91 -11.01 5.37
CA GLY A 26 -16.05 -9.75 6.08
C GLY A 26 -14.79 -9.25 6.79
N SER A 27 -13.74 -10.06 6.84
CA SER A 27 -12.46 -9.71 7.47
C SER A 27 -11.50 -8.98 6.52
N GLY A 28 -11.60 -9.22 5.22
CA GLY A 28 -10.76 -8.59 4.20
C GLY A 28 -11.43 -7.38 3.56
N LEU A 29 -10.69 -6.29 3.38
CA LEU A 29 -11.11 -5.09 2.65
C LEU A 29 -10.23 -4.89 1.41
N VAL A 30 -10.86 -4.76 0.25
CA VAL A 30 -10.21 -4.55 -1.04
C VAL A 30 -10.23 -3.07 -1.38
N SER A 31 -9.04 -2.48 -1.52
CA SER A 31 -8.86 -1.06 -1.82
C SER A 31 -8.05 -0.86 -3.11
N PRO A 32 -8.53 -0.04 -4.05
CA PRO A 32 -7.75 0.39 -5.21
C PRO A 32 -6.70 1.44 -4.82
N VAL A 33 -5.45 1.15 -5.16
CA VAL A 33 -4.28 1.99 -4.91
C VAL A 33 -3.63 2.33 -6.24
N GLY A 34 -4.15 3.36 -6.91
CA GLY A 34 -3.73 3.75 -8.26
C GLY A 34 -4.14 2.70 -9.28
N ASN A 35 -3.17 2.06 -9.94
CA ASN A 35 -3.39 0.99 -10.92
C ASN A 35 -3.25 -0.41 -10.32
N ARG A 36 -3.17 -0.54 -8.99
CA ARG A 36 -3.06 -1.82 -8.27
C ARG A 36 -4.14 -1.94 -7.21
N ILE A 37 -4.24 -3.12 -6.61
CA ILE A 37 -5.18 -3.39 -5.52
C ILE A 37 -4.43 -3.92 -4.32
N SER A 38 -4.78 -3.37 -3.16
CA SER A 38 -4.36 -3.85 -1.86
C SER A 38 -5.52 -4.52 -1.13
N VAL A 39 -5.25 -5.68 -0.55
CA VAL A 39 -6.17 -6.43 0.29
C VAL A 39 -5.71 -6.28 1.74
N PHE A 40 -6.56 -5.69 2.56
CA PHE A 40 -6.37 -5.46 3.98
C PHE A 40 -7.07 -6.56 4.78
N ASP A 41 -6.33 -7.47 5.36
CA ASP A 41 -6.84 -8.43 6.33
C ASP A 41 -6.89 -7.77 7.71
N LEU A 42 -8.10 -7.38 8.12
CA LEU A 42 -8.36 -6.67 9.37
C LEU A 42 -8.24 -7.58 10.59
N LYS A 43 -8.37 -8.91 10.42
CA LYS A 43 -8.27 -9.86 11.53
C LYS A 43 -6.82 -10.12 11.91
N ASN A 44 -5.97 -10.32 10.91
CA ASN A 44 -4.54 -10.58 11.12
C ASN A 44 -3.68 -9.30 11.11
N ASN A 45 -4.30 -8.13 10.90
CA ASN A 45 -3.62 -6.85 10.71
C ASN A 45 -2.50 -6.95 9.66
N LYS A 46 -2.83 -7.43 8.46
CA LYS A 46 -1.89 -7.52 7.34
C LYS A 46 -2.45 -6.85 6.10
N CYS A 47 -1.62 -6.09 5.41
CA CYS A 47 -1.91 -5.58 4.09
C CYS A 47 -1.01 -6.25 3.05
N GLU A 48 -1.63 -6.73 1.99
CA GLU A 48 -0.94 -7.29 0.83
C GLU A 48 -1.39 -6.57 -0.44
N THR A 49 -0.42 -6.09 -1.24
CA THR A 49 -0.70 -5.59 -2.58
C THR A 49 -0.51 -6.69 -3.61
N LEU A 50 -1.53 -6.91 -4.43
CA LEU A 50 -1.46 -7.93 -5.47
C LEU A 50 -0.42 -7.53 -6.54
N PRO A 51 0.36 -8.48 -7.09
CA PRO A 51 1.39 -8.21 -8.10
C PRO A 51 0.81 -7.99 -9.51
N LEU A 52 -0.37 -7.40 -9.57
CA LEU A 52 -1.09 -7.02 -10.79
C LEU A 52 -1.04 -5.51 -10.96
N ALA A 53 -1.15 -5.06 -12.21
CA ALA A 53 -1.18 -3.66 -12.56
C ALA A 53 -2.06 -3.45 -13.80
N THR A 54 -2.99 -2.52 -13.71
CA THR A 54 -3.69 -1.95 -14.88
C THR A 54 -2.80 -0.90 -15.55
N ARG A 55 -3.18 -0.50 -16.76
CA ARG A 55 -2.49 0.55 -17.51
C ARG A 55 -2.84 1.95 -17.01
N LEU A 56 -4.03 2.16 -16.49
CA LEU A 56 -4.47 3.43 -15.90
C LEU A 56 -4.94 3.20 -14.46
N ASN A 57 -5.28 4.26 -13.74
CA ASN A 57 -5.89 4.12 -12.42
C ASN A 57 -7.18 3.29 -12.48
N ILE A 58 -7.44 2.53 -11.43
CA ILE A 58 -8.65 1.72 -11.28
C ILE A 58 -9.79 2.64 -10.83
N VAL A 59 -10.94 2.52 -11.49
CA VAL A 59 -12.18 3.25 -11.15
C VAL A 59 -13.16 2.31 -10.46
N CYS A 60 -13.32 1.10 -10.99
CA CYS A 60 -14.30 0.13 -10.48
C CYS A 60 -13.64 -1.22 -10.23
N VAL A 61 -14.02 -1.83 -9.11
CA VAL A 61 -13.71 -3.19 -8.71
C VAL A 61 -15.04 -3.90 -8.49
N GLY A 62 -15.33 -4.91 -9.31
CA GLY A 62 -16.43 -5.84 -9.07
C GLY A 62 -15.89 -7.11 -8.42
N LEU A 63 -16.42 -7.49 -7.26
CA LEU A 63 -16.08 -8.76 -6.62
C LEU A 63 -17.19 -9.79 -6.85
N SER A 64 -16.80 -11.01 -7.21
CA SER A 64 -17.73 -12.13 -7.23
C SER A 64 -18.25 -12.43 -5.81
N PRO A 65 -19.52 -12.86 -5.64
CA PRO A 65 -20.06 -13.27 -4.33
C PRO A 65 -19.28 -14.42 -3.68
N ASP A 66 -18.61 -15.25 -4.49
CA ASP A 66 -17.73 -16.32 -4.02
C ASP A 66 -16.38 -15.81 -3.48
N GLY A 67 -16.03 -14.53 -3.71
CA GLY A 67 -14.75 -13.94 -3.32
C GLY A 67 -13.54 -14.48 -4.11
N SER A 68 -13.76 -15.30 -5.13
CA SER A 68 -12.67 -15.96 -5.88
C SER A 68 -12.18 -15.16 -7.09
N LEU A 69 -13.10 -14.44 -7.73
CA LEU A 69 -12.86 -13.62 -8.93
C LEU A 69 -13.12 -12.14 -8.62
N ALA A 70 -12.33 -11.29 -9.28
CA ALA A 70 -12.50 -9.85 -9.30
C ALA A 70 -12.38 -9.32 -10.73
N ILE A 71 -13.22 -8.36 -11.10
CA ILE A 71 -13.12 -7.59 -12.34
C ILE A 71 -12.64 -6.20 -11.98
N LEU A 72 -11.50 -5.80 -12.53
CA LEU A 72 -10.88 -4.50 -12.28
C LEU A 72 -11.03 -3.68 -13.54
N VAL A 73 -11.63 -2.50 -13.47
CA VAL A 73 -11.82 -1.63 -14.64
C VAL A 73 -11.09 -0.31 -14.44
N ASP A 74 -10.33 0.08 -15.46
CA ASP A 74 -9.57 1.32 -15.48
C ASP A 74 -10.35 2.51 -16.06
N GLU A 75 -9.72 3.69 -16.05
CA GLU A 75 -10.33 4.96 -16.51
C GLU A 75 -10.80 4.95 -17.98
N GLU A 76 -10.15 4.18 -18.88
CA GLU A 76 -10.54 4.07 -20.29
C GLU A 76 -11.47 2.86 -20.57
N GLY A 77 -11.83 2.09 -19.54
CA GLY A 77 -12.69 0.91 -19.65
C GLY A 77 -11.96 -0.37 -20.05
N ALA A 78 -10.63 -0.45 -19.93
CA ALA A 78 -9.93 -1.72 -19.97
C ALA A 78 -10.15 -2.48 -18.65
N ALA A 79 -10.53 -3.74 -18.78
CA ALA A 79 -10.89 -4.62 -17.69
C ALA A 79 -9.93 -5.79 -17.55
N LEU A 80 -9.52 -6.07 -16.32
CA LEU A 80 -8.75 -7.24 -15.94
C LEU A 80 -9.63 -8.18 -15.13
N LEU A 81 -9.76 -9.42 -15.60
CA LEU A 81 -10.32 -10.50 -14.79
C LEU A 81 -9.19 -11.12 -13.97
N VAL A 82 -9.34 -11.12 -12.65
CA VAL A 82 -8.31 -11.54 -11.70
C VAL A 82 -8.84 -12.64 -10.80
N SER A 83 -8.02 -13.67 -10.56
CA SER A 83 -8.25 -14.59 -9.44
C SER A 83 -7.60 -14.02 -8.18
N LEU A 84 -8.40 -13.78 -7.14
CA LEU A 84 -7.89 -13.32 -5.85
C LEU A 84 -7.11 -14.43 -5.12
N ILE A 85 -7.51 -15.68 -5.29
CA ILE A 85 -6.85 -16.85 -4.68
C ILE A 85 -5.48 -17.09 -5.33
N GLY A 86 -5.44 -17.12 -6.67
CA GLY A 86 -4.23 -17.35 -7.43
C GLY A 86 -3.35 -16.10 -7.62
N LYS A 87 -3.85 -14.93 -7.23
CA LYS A 87 -3.21 -13.61 -7.37
C LYS A 87 -2.70 -13.35 -8.80
N CYS A 88 -3.47 -13.82 -9.79
CA CYS A 88 -3.06 -13.84 -11.18
C CYS A 88 -4.16 -13.28 -12.09
N VAL A 89 -3.73 -12.66 -13.20
CA VAL A 89 -4.65 -12.20 -14.24
C VAL A 89 -5.07 -13.40 -15.09
N ILE A 90 -6.37 -13.57 -15.27
CA ILE A 90 -6.99 -14.63 -16.06
C ILE A 90 -7.19 -14.13 -17.50
N HIS A 91 -7.81 -12.97 -17.67
CA HIS A 91 -8.24 -12.43 -18.97
C HIS A 91 -8.15 -10.91 -19.01
N HIS A 92 -7.91 -10.36 -20.20
CA HIS A 92 -7.90 -8.93 -20.48
C HIS A 92 -9.02 -8.62 -21.48
N PHE A 93 -9.89 -7.68 -21.13
CA PHE A 93 -10.99 -7.25 -21.96
C PHE A 93 -11.03 -5.73 -22.03
N HIS A 94 -11.62 -5.15 -23.08
CA HIS A 94 -11.69 -3.71 -23.20
C HIS A 94 -13.08 -3.27 -23.65
N PHE A 95 -13.73 -2.44 -22.83
CA PHE A 95 -15.08 -1.94 -23.05
C PHE A 95 -15.12 -0.70 -23.96
N HIS A 96 -13.97 -0.13 -24.35
CA HIS A 96 -13.78 1.05 -25.22
C HIS A 96 -14.34 2.39 -24.72
N LYS A 97 -15.08 2.41 -23.61
CA LYS A 97 -15.60 3.62 -22.97
C LYS A 97 -15.52 3.46 -21.45
N PRO A 98 -15.49 4.56 -20.68
CA PRO A 98 -15.44 4.50 -19.22
C PRO A 98 -16.64 3.74 -18.65
N VAL A 99 -16.36 2.92 -17.65
CA VAL A 99 -17.37 2.16 -16.90
C VAL A 99 -17.53 2.82 -15.53
N HIS A 100 -18.78 3.07 -15.13
CA HIS A 100 -19.08 3.76 -13.87
C HIS A 100 -19.32 2.81 -12.70
N SER A 101 -19.92 1.65 -12.97
CA SER A 101 -20.20 0.64 -11.95
C SER A 101 -20.16 -0.77 -12.55
N VAL A 102 -19.72 -1.72 -11.73
CA VAL A 102 -19.69 -3.15 -12.04
C VAL A 102 -20.29 -3.88 -10.85
N SER A 103 -21.35 -4.64 -11.07
CA SER A 103 -22.04 -5.37 -10.02
C SER A 103 -22.33 -6.80 -10.44
N PHE A 104 -21.84 -7.78 -9.67
CA PHE A 104 -22.16 -9.19 -9.86
C PHE A 104 -23.55 -9.50 -9.34
N SER A 105 -24.25 -10.41 -10.02
CA SER A 105 -25.49 -10.96 -9.47
C SER A 105 -25.18 -11.72 -8.17
N PRO A 106 -26.08 -11.69 -7.16
CA PRO A 106 -25.90 -12.45 -5.92
C PRO A 106 -25.68 -13.95 -6.11
N ASP A 107 -26.21 -14.55 -7.18
CA ASP A 107 -25.96 -15.95 -7.55
C ASP A 107 -24.58 -16.21 -8.20
N GLY A 108 -23.85 -15.16 -8.54
CA GLY A 108 -22.52 -15.19 -9.15
C GLY A 108 -22.48 -15.65 -10.61
N LYS A 109 -23.63 -15.87 -11.26
CA LYS A 109 -23.69 -16.37 -12.66
C LYS A 109 -23.63 -15.27 -13.70
N LYS A 110 -24.02 -14.05 -13.36
CA LYS A 110 -24.05 -12.90 -14.25
C LYS A 110 -23.39 -11.70 -13.59
N PHE A 111 -23.05 -10.71 -14.38
CA PHE A 111 -22.69 -9.39 -13.88
C PHE A 111 -23.18 -8.32 -14.84
N VAL A 112 -23.52 -7.15 -14.31
CA VAL A 112 -23.94 -6.00 -15.09
C VAL A 112 -22.89 -4.91 -14.97
N ILE A 113 -22.65 -4.24 -16.08
CA ILE A 113 -21.80 -3.05 -16.16
C ILE A 113 -22.59 -1.88 -16.72
N THR A 114 -22.28 -0.68 -16.26
CA THR A 114 -22.82 0.56 -16.77
C THR A 114 -21.82 1.25 -17.70
N LYS A 115 -22.26 1.57 -18.91
CA LYS A 115 -21.45 2.22 -19.94
C LYS A 115 -22.30 3.28 -20.64
N ASP A 116 -21.90 4.54 -20.55
CA ASP A 116 -22.68 5.70 -20.99
C ASP A 116 -24.14 5.57 -20.51
N ASN A 117 -25.11 5.58 -21.41
CA ASN A 117 -26.55 5.47 -21.17
C ASN A 117 -27.10 4.03 -21.24
N VAL A 118 -26.23 3.02 -21.25
CA VAL A 118 -26.60 1.61 -21.44
C VAL A 118 -26.10 0.76 -20.27
N ALA A 119 -26.93 -0.20 -19.86
CA ALA A 119 -26.50 -1.28 -18.97
C ALA A 119 -26.29 -2.57 -19.77
N LEU A 120 -25.11 -3.19 -19.64
CA LEU A 120 -24.73 -4.42 -20.35
C LEU A 120 -24.65 -5.56 -19.35
N MET A 121 -25.36 -6.65 -19.61
CA MET A 121 -25.35 -7.86 -18.79
C MET A 121 -24.53 -8.96 -19.46
N TYR A 122 -23.53 -9.46 -18.75
CA TYR A 122 -22.64 -10.52 -19.18
C TYR A 122 -22.81 -11.76 -18.31
N HIS A 123 -22.46 -12.91 -18.86
CA HIS A 123 -22.24 -14.11 -18.06
C HIS A 123 -20.95 -13.99 -17.26
N ALA A 124 -20.99 -14.42 -16.00
CA ALA A 124 -19.81 -14.47 -15.16
C ALA A 124 -18.80 -15.47 -15.75
N PRO A 125 -17.53 -15.06 -15.90
CA PRO A 125 -16.53 -15.89 -16.54
C PRO A 125 -16.23 -17.13 -15.69
N GLY A 126 -16.03 -18.27 -16.36
CA GLY A 126 -15.64 -19.51 -15.70
C GLY A 126 -14.25 -19.44 -15.04
N LYS A 127 -13.94 -20.41 -14.19
CA LYS A 127 -12.61 -20.53 -13.55
C LYS A 127 -11.48 -20.90 -14.53
N LYS A 128 -11.84 -21.38 -15.73
CA LYS A 128 -10.88 -21.76 -16.77
C LYS A 128 -10.56 -20.58 -17.67
N ARG A 129 -9.34 -20.56 -18.20
CA ARG A 129 -8.94 -19.57 -19.21
C ARG A 129 -9.60 -19.92 -20.53
N GLU A 130 -10.49 -19.04 -20.98
CA GLU A 130 -11.12 -19.09 -22.29
C GLU A 130 -10.68 -17.87 -23.10
N PHE A 131 -10.68 -17.99 -24.44
CA PHE A 131 -10.27 -16.90 -25.31
C PHE A 131 -11.21 -15.70 -25.19
N ASN A 132 -12.53 -15.96 -25.13
CA ASN A 132 -13.53 -14.96 -24.82
C ASN A 132 -14.25 -15.33 -23.51
N ALA A 133 -13.74 -14.81 -22.39
CA ALA A 133 -14.32 -15.08 -21.08
C ALA A 133 -15.62 -14.29 -20.84
N PHE A 134 -15.82 -13.18 -21.54
CA PHE A 134 -16.98 -12.30 -21.36
C PHE A 134 -17.96 -12.49 -22.52
N VAL A 135 -19.02 -13.25 -22.25
CA VAL A 135 -20.13 -13.45 -23.18
C VAL A 135 -21.25 -12.49 -22.81
N LEU A 136 -21.57 -11.58 -23.74
CA LEU A 136 -22.68 -10.64 -23.59
C LEU A 136 -24.00 -11.41 -23.69
N ASP A 137 -24.86 -11.29 -22.67
CA ASP A 137 -26.20 -11.88 -22.65
C ASP A 137 -27.21 -10.87 -23.20
N LYS A 138 -27.31 -9.69 -22.58
CA LYS A 138 -28.30 -8.66 -22.94
C LYS A 138 -27.78 -7.24 -22.83
N THR A 139 -28.36 -6.36 -23.64
CA THR A 139 -28.12 -4.92 -23.66
C THR A 139 -29.40 -4.17 -23.31
N TYR A 140 -29.37 -3.36 -22.26
CA TYR A 140 -30.53 -2.59 -21.77
C TYR A 140 -30.38 -1.11 -22.10
N TYR A 141 -31.30 -0.62 -22.93
CA TYR A 141 -31.47 0.78 -23.25
C TYR A 141 -32.64 1.35 -22.46
N GLY A 142 -32.45 2.51 -21.84
CA GLY A 142 -33.51 3.18 -21.08
C GLY A 142 -33.06 4.56 -20.64
N PRO A 143 -32.01 4.66 -19.81
CA PRO A 143 -31.42 5.93 -19.41
C PRO A 143 -31.10 6.83 -20.60
N TYR A 144 -31.33 8.13 -20.44
CA TYR A 144 -31.02 9.11 -21.49
C TYR A 144 -29.60 9.67 -21.36
N ASP A 145 -29.10 9.72 -20.13
CA ASP A 145 -27.76 10.20 -19.78
C ASP A 145 -26.94 9.10 -19.10
N GLU A 146 -25.70 9.42 -18.74
CA GLU A 146 -24.76 8.48 -18.15
C GLU A 146 -25.31 7.77 -16.91
N THR A 147 -25.10 6.47 -16.88
CA THR A 147 -25.53 5.57 -15.81
C THR A 147 -24.49 5.56 -14.70
N THR A 148 -24.94 5.66 -13.44
CA THR A 148 -24.07 5.93 -12.29
C THR A 148 -23.90 4.71 -11.40
N CYS A 149 -24.99 4.06 -11.02
CA CYS A 149 -25.02 3.00 -10.00
C CYS A 149 -25.89 1.82 -10.43
N ILE A 150 -25.65 0.67 -9.80
CA ILE A 150 -26.38 -0.59 -10.04
C ILE A 150 -26.60 -1.27 -8.69
N ASP A 151 -27.82 -1.76 -8.45
CA ASP A 151 -28.09 -2.71 -7.36
C ASP A 151 -28.97 -3.87 -7.83
N TRP A 152 -28.79 -5.04 -7.23
CA TRP A 152 -29.50 -6.28 -7.58
C TRP A 152 -30.55 -6.61 -6.54
N THR A 153 -31.62 -7.31 -6.93
CA THR A 153 -32.46 -8.04 -5.98
C THR A 153 -31.72 -9.26 -5.45
N ASP A 154 -32.06 -9.71 -4.23
CA ASP A 154 -31.36 -10.80 -3.55
C ASP A 154 -31.49 -12.14 -4.30
N ASP A 155 -32.57 -12.31 -5.07
CA ASP A 155 -32.83 -13.46 -5.94
C ASP A 155 -32.22 -13.36 -7.35
N SER A 156 -31.47 -12.28 -7.64
CA SER A 156 -30.85 -12.01 -8.94
C SER A 156 -31.82 -11.88 -10.13
N LYS A 157 -33.14 -11.76 -9.90
CA LYS A 157 -34.15 -11.66 -10.98
C LYS A 157 -34.25 -10.27 -11.58
N CYS A 158 -34.06 -9.22 -10.78
CA CYS A 158 -34.17 -7.83 -11.19
C CYS A 158 -32.95 -7.04 -10.72
N PHE A 159 -32.70 -5.92 -11.39
CA PHE A 159 -31.68 -4.95 -10.99
C PHE A 159 -32.15 -3.54 -11.32
N ALA A 160 -31.68 -2.57 -10.54
CA ALA A 160 -31.97 -1.15 -10.72
C ALA A 160 -30.72 -0.43 -11.20
N VAL A 161 -30.91 0.58 -12.05
CA VAL A 161 -29.85 1.42 -12.61
C VAL A 161 -30.21 2.88 -12.40
N GLY A 162 -29.34 3.61 -11.72
CA GLY A 162 -29.43 5.07 -11.60
C GLY A 162 -28.74 5.77 -12.77
N SER A 163 -29.20 6.96 -13.12
CA SER A 163 -28.61 7.80 -14.17
C SER A 163 -28.49 9.26 -13.73
N LYS A 164 -27.61 10.00 -14.43
CA LYS A 164 -27.50 11.46 -14.35
C LYS A 164 -28.74 12.20 -14.84
N ASP A 165 -29.62 11.53 -15.60
CA ASP A 165 -30.90 12.06 -16.06
C ASP A 165 -31.97 12.20 -14.95
N MET A 166 -31.57 12.10 -13.68
CA MET A 166 -32.42 12.20 -12.48
C MET A 166 -33.46 11.07 -12.36
N SER A 167 -33.33 10.01 -13.14
CA SER A 167 -34.25 8.87 -13.17
C SER A 167 -33.59 7.53 -12.81
N THR A 168 -34.36 6.64 -12.18
CA THR A 168 -33.93 5.26 -11.91
C THR A 168 -34.73 4.30 -12.78
N TRP A 169 -34.04 3.32 -13.36
CA TRP A 169 -34.65 2.30 -14.20
C TRP A 169 -34.60 0.95 -13.52
N VAL A 170 -35.72 0.22 -13.51
CA VAL A 170 -35.78 -1.15 -13.00
C VAL A 170 -35.86 -2.11 -14.18
N PHE A 171 -34.87 -3.00 -14.27
CA PHE A 171 -34.76 -4.02 -15.31
C PHE A 171 -34.88 -5.42 -14.72
N GLY A 172 -35.32 -6.36 -15.55
CA GLY A 172 -35.38 -7.78 -15.23
C GLY A 172 -34.25 -8.51 -15.94
N ALA A 173 -33.48 -9.31 -15.22
CA ALA A 173 -32.43 -10.17 -15.78
C ALA A 173 -33.00 -11.18 -16.78
N GLU A 174 -34.23 -11.64 -16.51
CA GLU A 174 -35.06 -12.44 -17.41
C GLU A 174 -36.22 -11.63 -17.98
N ARG A 175 -36.83 -12.12 -19.05
CA ARG A 175 -38.02 -11.49 -19.63
C ARG A 175 -39.23 -11.89 -18.78
N TRP A 176 -39.86 -10.91 -18.15
CA TRP A 176 -41.06 -11.11 -17.35
C TRP A 176 -42.28 -10.57 -18.10
N ALA A 177 -43.39 -11.29 -18.07
CA ALA A 177 -44.64 -10.90 -18.72
C ALA A 177 -45.32 -9.71 -18.01
N ASN A 178 -45.07 -9.57 -16.71
CA ASN A 178 -45.70 -8.56 -15.85
C ASN A 178 -44.78 -7.38 -15.47
N LEU A 179 -43.48 -7.42 -15.78
CA LEU A 179 -42.57 -6.30 -15.52
C LEU A 179 -42.46 -5.40 -16.76
N ILE A 180 -42.85 -4.14 -16.64
CA ILE A 180 -42.55 -3.12 -17.66
C ILE A 180 -41.27 -2.41 -17.24
N TYR A 181 -40.35 -2.23 -18.18
CA TYR A 181 -39.17 -1.38 -18.00
C TYR A 181 -39.56 0.09 -18.23
N TYR A 182 -39.77 0.84 -17.16
CA TYR A 182 -40.07 2.28 -17.21
C TYR A 182 -39.28 3.05 -16.14
N SER A 183 -39.14 4.37 -16.33
CA SER A 183 -38.33 5.23 -15.48
C SER A 183 -39.08 5.69 -14.23
N LEU A 184 -38.41 5.62 -13.08
CA LEU A 184 -38.82 6.23 -11.82
C LEU A 184 -38.22 7.65 -11.74
N GLY A 185 -39.07 8.66 -11.91
CA GLY A 185 -38.68 10.07 -11.81
C GLY A 185 -39.17 10.71 -10.52
N GLY A 186 -38.37 11.63 -9.94
CA GLY A 186 -38.75 12.32 -8.70
C GLY A 186 -37.66 13.14 -8.01
N HIS A 187 -36.45 13.12 -8.56
CA HIS A 187 -35.27 13.83 -8.06
C HIS A 187 -35.05 15.14 -8.83
N LYS A 188 -34.29 16.05 -8.22
CA LYS A 188 -33.90 17.34 -8.82
C LYS A 188 -32.48 17.30 -9.40
N ASP A 189 -31.71 16.29 -9.02
CA ASP A 189 -30.29 16.18 -9.27
C ASP A 189 -29.92 14.72 -9.56
N ILE A 190 -28.65 14.50 -9.92
CA ILE A 190 -28.06 13.22 -10.32
C ILE A 190 -28.33 12.14 -9.28
N ILE A 191 -28.67 10.94 -9.74
CA ILE A 191 -28.82 9.78 -8.87
C ILE A 191 -27.45 9.19 -8.56
N ILE A 192 -27.12 9.11 -7.27
CA ILE A 192 -25.85 8.57 -6.80
C ILE A 192 -25.97 7.08 -6.51
N ALA A 193 -27.07 6.67 -5.88
CA ALA A 193 -27.28 5.29 -5.48
C ALA A 193 -28.75 4.88 -5.55
N CYS A 194 -28.98 3.62 -5.88
CA CYS A 194 -30.27 2.94 -5.80
C CYS A 194 -30.08 1.63 -5.03
N PHE A 195 -31.06 1.26 -4.20
CA PHE A 195 -30.99 0.07 -3.37
C PHE A 195 -32.34 -0.63 -3.30
N PHE A 196 -32.36 -1.95 -3.44
CA PHE A 196 -33.53 -2.75 -3.10
C PHE A 196 -33.62 -3.04 -1.62
N GLU A 197 -34.83 -3.22 -1.14
CA GLU A 197 -35.10 -3.71 0.20
C GLU A 197 -35.00 -5.25 0.27
N GLU A 198 -34.68 -5.80 1.44
CA GLU A 198 -34.47 -7.25 1.61
C GLU A 198 -35.71 -8.04 1.20
N ASN A 199 -35.53 -9.05 0.33
CA ASN A 199 -36.60 -9.93 -0.15
C ASN A 199 -37.85 -9.19 -0.68
N SER A 200 -37.70 -7.98 -1.20
CA SER A 200 -38.79 -7.25 -1.82
C SER A 200 -38.35 -6.50 -3.08
N LEU A 201 -39.34 -5.99 -3.82
CA LEU A 201 -39.11 -5.13 -4.98
C LEU A 201 -39.13 -3.65 -4.61
N ASP A 202 -39.29 -3.31 -3.33
CA ASP A 202 -39.26 -1.93 -2.85
C ASP A 202 -37.87 -1.33 -3.05
N LEU A 203 -37.84 -0.04 -3.36
CA LEU A 203 -36.64 0.62 -3.86
C LEU A 203 -36.40 1.95 -3.13
N TYR A 204 -35.16 2.14 -2.70
CA TYR A 204 -34.64 3.39 -2.20
C TYR A 204 -33.78 4.05 -3.26
N THR A 205 -33.97 5.35 -3.47
CA THR A 205 -33.19 6.11 -4.45
C THR A 205 -32.64 7.37 -3.80
N VAL A 206 -31.34 7.60 -3.98
CA VAL A 206 -30.60 8.68 -3.33
C VAL A 206 -29.94 9.56 -4.38
N SER A 207 -30.18 10.87 -4.29
CA SER A 207 -29.67 11.88 -5.22
C SER A 207 -28.56 12.76 -4.61
N GLN A 208 -27.85 13.48 -5.47
CA GLN A 208 -26.74 14.37 -5.13
C GLN A 208 -27.15 15.58 -4.28
N ASP A 209 -28.39 16.08 -4.45
CA ASP A 209 -29.01 17.11 -3.59
C ASP A 209 -29.41 16.59 -2.19
N ALA A 210 -28.95 15.39 -1.84
CA ALA A 210 -29.20 14.76 -0.55
C ALA A 210 -30.70 14.51 -0.28
N ALA A 211 -31.43 14.05 -1.30
CA ALA A 211 -32.79 13.57 -1.16
C ALA A 211 -32.86 12.03 -1.25
N LEU A 212 -33.66 11.43 -0.38
CA LEU A 212 -34.00 10.01 -0.39
C LEU A 212 -35.47 9.86 -0.79
N CYS A 213 -35.76 9.11 -1.85
CA CYS A 213 -37.14 8.70 -2.18
C CYS A 213 -37.35 7.21 -1.90
N VAL A 214 -38.45 6.89 -1.23
CA VAL A 214 -38.91 5.52 -0.94
C VAL A 214 -40.00 5.14 -1.93
N TRP A 215 -39.77 4.05 -2.66
CA TRP A 215 -40.69 3.51 -3.66
C TRP A 215 -41.21 2.16 -3.21
N GLN A 216 -42.53 2.03 -3.14
CA GLN A 216 -43.19 0.77 -2.83
C GLN A 216 -43.72 0.12 -4.10
N CYS A 217 -43.52 -1.18 -4.19
CA CYS A 217 -43.98 -2.02 -5.29
C CYS A 217 -45.31 -2.70 -4.94
N ASP A 218 -46.26 -2.70 -5.87
CA ASP A 218 -47.55 -3.37 -5.68
C ASP A 218 -47.45 -4.92 -5.76
N THR A 219 -46.30 -5.46 -6.18
CA THR A 219 -46.12 -6.91 -6.44
C THR A 219 -44.95 -7.47 -5.62
N GLU A 220 -45.17 -8.61 -4.98
CA GLU A 220 -44.14 -9.37 -4.27
C GLU A 220 -43.20 -10.11 -5.23
N LEU A 221 -42.00 -10.49 -4.78
CA LEU A 221 -40.96 -11.15 -5.62
C LEU A 221 -41.43 -12.43 -6.32
N ASP A 222 -42.28 -13.24 -5.67
CA ASP A 222 -42.84 -14.47 -6.23
C ASP A 222 -43.97 -14.22 -7.25
N GLY A 223 -44.46 -12.97 -7.33
CA GLY A 223 -45.49 -12.55 -8.27
C GLY A 223 -44.97 -12.34 -9.71
N LEU A 224 -43.66 -12.43 -9.95
CA LEU A 224 -43.05 -12.29 -11.28
C LEU A 224 -43.33 -13.52 -12.17
N LYS A 225 -43.94 -13.29 -13.35
CA LYS A 225 -44.33 -14.36 -14.28
C LYS A 225 -43.38 -14.41 -15.48
N PRO A 226 -42.61 -15.49 -15.68
CA PRO A 226 -41.65 -15.56 -16.77
C PRO A 226 -42.38 -15.55 -18.11
N MET A 227 -41.83 -14.84 -19.09
CA MET A 227 -42.35 -14.83 -20.44
C MET A 227 -41.98 -16.16 -21.13
N PRO A 228 -42.92 -16.86 -21.79
CA PRO A 228 -42.58 -18.06 -22.55
C PRO A 228 -41.58 -17.74 -23.68
N PRO A 229 -40.63 -18.65 -24.00
CA PRO A 229 -39.66 -18.46 -25.06
C PRO A 229 -40.36 -18.27 -26.41
N LYS A 230 -39.83 -17.37 -27.25
CA LYS A 230 -40.36 -17.06 -28.60
C LYS A 230 -40.00 -18.19 -29.59
N ASP A 231 -40.63 -19.35 -29.45
CA ASP A 231 -40.65 -20.38 -30.50
C ASP A 231 -42.10 -20.82 -30.74
N ALA A 232 -42.75 -20.19 -31.75
CA ALA A 232 -43.96 -20.63 -32.47
C ALA A 232 -44.67 -19.50 -33.26
N ALA A 233 -43.97 -18.45 -33.71
CA ALA A 233 -44.60 -17.38 -34.51
C ALA A 233 -43.69 -16.81 -35.62
N LYS A 234 -42.82 -17.66 -36.18
CA LYS A 234 -42.01 -17.35 -37.37
C LYS A 234 -42.08 -18.51 -38.38
N GLU A 235 -43.29 -18.93 -38.74
CA GLU A 235 -43.49 -19.86 -39.88
C GLU A 235 -44.33 -19.27 -41.03
N GLU A 236 -44.72 -17.98 -41.00
CA GLU A 236 -45.53 -17.42 -42.09
C GLU A 236 -44.92 -16.23 -42.85
N ASN A 237 -43.69 -15.78 -42.57
CA ASN A 237 -43.06 -14.71 -43.35
C ASN A 237 -41.56 -14.94 -43.56
N ALA A 238 -41.22 -16.04 -44.24
CA ALA A 238 -39.88 -16.28 -44.77
C ALA A 238 -39.97 -16.56 -46.28
N ALA A 239 -40.12 -15.50 -47.06
CA ALA A 239 -39.73 -15.48 -48.45
C ALA A 239 -39.10 -14.11 -48.73
N GLU A 240 -37.89 -14.13 -49.28
CA GLU A 240 -37.10 -13.01 -49.81
C GLU A 240 -36.30 -12.17 -48.79
N ASN A 241 -35.08 -12.64 -48.47
CA ASN A 241 -33.83 -12.01 -48.92
C ASN A 241 -32.61 -12.67 -48.25
N ASP A 242 -31.88 -13.45 -49.03
CA ASP A 242 -30.57 -13.98 -48.70
C ASP A 242 -29.49 -12.95 -49.07
N GLU A 243 -28.86 -12.31 -48.09
CA GLU A 243 -27.45 -11.88 -48.19
C GLU A 243 -26.80 -12.07 -46.81
N GLU A 244 -25.98 -13.12 -46.69
CA GLU A 244 -25.16 -13.44 -45.52
C GLU A 244 -24.07 -12.37 -45.31
N PHE A 245 -24.18 -11.62 -44.21
CA PHE A 245 -23.02 -11.03 -43.55
C PHE A 245 -22.79 -11.75 -42.21
N LEU A 246 -21.55 -12.19 -41.99
CA LEU A 246 -21.08 -12.77 -40.74
C LEU A 246 -21.19 -11.74 -39.60
N GLU A 247 -22.34 -11.70 -38.92
CA GLU A 247 -22.51 -10.91 -37.70
C GLU A 247 -21.91 -11.66 -36.49
N GLU A 248 -21.10 -10.95 -35.71
CA GLU A 248 -20.72 -11.36 -34.35
C GLU A 248 -21.96 -11.70 -33.52
N PRO A 249 -21.88 -12.58 -32.50
CA PRO A 249 -23.04 -12.91 -31.67
C PRO A 249 -23.51 -11.66 -30.90
N LYS A 250 -24.47 -10.93 -31.46
CA LYS A 250 -25.12 -9.78 -30.82
C LYS A 250 -26.04 -10.31 -29.72
N GLY A 251 -25.78 -9.93 -28.47
CA GLY A 251 -26.66 -10.21 -27.33
C GLY A 251 -28.05 -9.59 -27.52
N GLU A 252 -29.06 -10.08 -26.81
CA GLU A 252 -30.43 -9.59 -26.99
C GLU A 252 -30.56 -8.12 -26.54
N GLU A 253 -31.11 -7.27 -27.41
CA GLU A 253 -31.39 -5.86 -27.09
C GLU A 253 -32.77 -5.69 -26.43
N ILE A 254 -32.83 -4.92 -25.35
CA ILE A 254 -34.04 -4.58 -24.61
C ILE A 254 -34.14 -3.06 -24.50
N HIS A 255 -35.24 -2.51 -25.01
CA HIS A 255 -35.56 -1.09 -24.89
C HIS A 255 -36.66 -0.86 -23.85
N GLY A 256 -36.36 -0.01 -22.87
CA GLY A 256 -37.34 0.51 -21.93
C GLY A 256 -38.23 1.57 -22.55
N LYS A 257 -39.46 1.69 -22.04
CA LYS A 257 -40.40 2.75 -22.41
C LYS A 257 -40.55 3.71 -21.23
N ALA A 258 -40.13 4.97 -21.38
CA ALA A 258 -40.18 5.96 -20.30
C ALA A 258 -41.61 6.21 -19.78
N ASN A 259 -42.62 6.20 -20.66
CA ASN A 259 -44.04 6.36 -20.31
C ASN A 259 -44.91 5.31 -21.03
N PRO A 260 -45.30 4.20 -20.38
CA PRO A 260 -46.25 3.24 -20.95
C PRO A 260 -47.69 3.77 -20.93
N ASN A 261 -48.50 3.41 -21.95
CA ASN A 261 -49.92 3.77 -22.01
C ASN A 261 -50.71 3.13 -20.85
N GLU A 262 -51.73 3.82 -20.29
CA GLU A 262 -52.53 3.34 -19.15
C GLU A 262 -53.26 2.00 -19.39
N GLN A 263 -53.49 1.63 -20.65
CA GLN A 263 -54.05 0.32 -21.01
C GLN A 263 -53.01 -0.81 -20.92
N GLU A 264 -51.73 -0.49 -21.10
CA GLU A 264 -50.61 -1.45 -21.00
C GLU A 264 -50.20 -1.71 -19.54
N THR A 265 -50.61 -0.87 -18.58
CA THR A 265 -50.21 -0.97 -17.16
C THR A 265 -51.17 -1.80 -16.29
N ARG A 266 -52.35 -2.19 -16.82
CA ARG A 266 -53.28 -3.05 -16.09
C ARG A 266 -52.67 -4.45 -15.89
N ASN A 267 -52.65 -4.94 -14.65
CA ASN A 267 -52.08 -6.23 -14.21
C ASN A 267 -50.54 -6.35 -14.32
N LYS A 268 -49.82 -5.24 -14.32
CA LYS A 268 -48.35 -5.21 -14.37
C LYS A 268 -47.77 -4.52 -13.13
N VAL A 269 -46.49 -4.81 -12.87
CA VAL A 269 -45.75 -4.28 -11.72
C VAL A 269 -45.76 -2.76 -11.77
N LYS A 270 -46.16 -2.14 -10.65
CA LYS A 270 -46.23 -0.69 -10.50
C LYS A 270 -45.50 -0.27 -9.22
N TYR A 271 -44.76 0.82 -9.36
CA TYR A 271 -44.08 1.53 -8.30
C TYR A 271 -44.85 2.80 -7.93
N SER A 272 -45.03 3.02 -6.64
CA SER A 272 -45.59 4.26 -6.09
C SER A 272 -44.60 4.90 -5.13
N ARG A 273 -44.48 6.23 -5.15
CA ARG A 273 -43.61 6.96 -4.22
C ARG A 273 -44.36 7.15 -2.91
N VAL A 274 -43.84 6.57 -1.82
CA VAL A 274 -44.45 6.67 -0.49
C VAL A 274 -43.96 7.92 0.23
N ALA A 275 -42.64 8.12 0.27
CA ALA A 275 -42.03 9.20 1.03
C ALA A 275 -40.83 9.81 0.30
N LYS A 276 -40.54 11.07 0.64
CA LYS A 276 -39.33 11.79 0.23
C LYS A 276 -38.73 12.49 1.45
N TYR A 277 -37.52 12.09 1.81
CA TYR A 277 -36.75 12.63 2.92
C TYR A 277 -35.56 13.45 2.41
N PHE A 278 -35.07 14.37 3.23
CA PHE A 278 -33.89 15.19 2.94
C PHE A 278 -32.90 15.05 4.10
N PHE A 279 -31.63 14.87 3.79
CA PHE A 279 -30.58 14.73 4.82
C PHE A 279 -30.10 16.08 5.36
N ASN A 280 -30.07 17.11 4.51
CA ASN A 280 -29.61 18.44 4.87
C ASN A 280 -30.76 19.28 5.41
N LYS A 281 -30.44 20.19 6.35
CA LYS A 281 -31.36 21.25 6.76
C LYS A 281 -31.43 22.31 5.66
N GLU A 282 -32.54 23.04 5.58
CA GLU A 282 -32.70 24.14 4.63
C GLU A 282 -31.57 25.16 4.81
N GLY A 283 -30.70 25.29 3.79
CA GLY A 283 -29.56 26.23 3.77
C GLY A 283 -28.16 25.59 3.81
N ASP A 284 -28.05 24.29 4.08
CA ASP A 284 -26.77 23.56 4.03
C ASP A 284 -26.57 22.92 2.64
N PHE A 285 -25.74 23.54 1.81
CA PHE A 285 -25.40 23.04 0.47
C PHE A 285 -24.21 22.07 0.52
N ASN A 286 -24.39 20.92 1.16
CA ASN A 286 -23.41 19.82 1.09
C ASN A 286 -23.91 18.77 0.10
N ASN A 287 -23.23 18.67 -1.04
CA ASN A 287 -23.50 17.64 -2.03
C ASN A 287 -23.18 16.26 -1.46
N LEU A 288 -24.11 15.33 -1.63
CA LEU A 288 -23.86 13.92 -1.35
C LEU A 288 -22.91 13.37 -2.42
N THR A 289 -21.98 12.50 -2.04
CA THR A 289 -21.00 11.93 -2.99
C THR A 289 -21.09 10.42 -3.10
N SER A 290 -21.44 9.74 -2.01
CA SER A 290 -21.53 8.27 -1.98
C SER A 290 -22.56 7.82 -0.96
N ALA A 291 -23.18 6.67 -1.21
CA ALA A 291 -24.09 6.02 -0.28
C ALA A 291 -23.92 4.50 -0.36
N ALA A 292 -24.20 3.81 0.73
CA ALA A 292 -24.25 2.36 0.81
C ALA A 292 -25.40 1.93 1.71
N TYR A 293 -26.09 0.86 1.32
CA TYR A 293 -27.21 0.30 2.09
C TYR A 293 -26.93 -1.16 2.43
N HIS A 294 -27.14 -1.52 3.69
CA HIS A 294 -27.09 -2.91 4.13
C HIS A 294 -28.51 -3.42 4.38
N LYS A 295 -28.97 -4.28 3.48
CA LYS A 295 -30.36 -4.75 3.41
C LYS A 295 -30.82 -5.47 4.68
N LYS A 296 -29.98 -6.35 5.25
CA LYS A 296 -30.37 -7.20 6.40
C LYS A 296 -30.56 -6.46 7.71
N THR A 297 -29.91 -5.31 7.86
CA THR A 297 -29.99 -4.49 9.09
C THR A 297 -30.69 -3.17 8.83
N HIS A 298 -31.17 -2.95 7.60
CA HIS A 298 -31.78 -1.71 7.14
C HIS A 298 -30.97 -0.44 7.45
N LEU A 299 -29.64 -0.53 7.33
CA LEU A 299 -28.74 0.59 7.60
C LEU A 299 -28.35 1.29 6.31
N LEU A 300 -28.66 2.58 6.22
CA LEU A 300 -28.22 3.47 5.15
C LEU A 300 -27.09 4.37 5.64
N VAL A 301 -25.94 4.30 4.97
CA VAL A 301 -24.80 5.18 5.19
C VAL A 301 -24.70 6.15 4.03
N THR A 302 -24.60 7.44 4.32
CA THR A 302 -24.48 8.51 3.32
C THR A 302 -23.25 9.37 3.62
N GLY A 303 -22.39 9.58 2.65
CA GLY A 303 -21.18 10.40 2.75
C GLY A 303 -21.27 11.66 1.90
N PHE A 304 -20.83 12.78 2.47
CA PHE A 304 -20.90 14.11 1.85
C PHE A 304 -19.54 14.59 1.35
N ALA A 305 -19.57 15.59 0.47
CA ALA A 305 -18.39 16.27 -0.05
C ALA A 305 -17.59 17.02 1.05
N SER A 306 -18.27 17.46 2.12
CA SER A 306 -17.64 18.08 3.30
C SER A 306 -16.88 17.08 4.18
N GLY A 307 -17.02 15.77 3.93
CA GLY A 307 -16.42 14.70 4.70
C GLY A 307 -17.15 14.31 5.99
N ILE A 308 -18.34 14.87 6.17
CA ILE A 308 -19.35 14.39 7.10
C ILE A 308 -19.99 13.12 6.52
N PHE A 309 -20.37 12.18 7.37
CA PHE A 309 -21.26 11.08 7.00
C PHE A 309 -22.41 10.96 7.98
N HIS A 310 -23.54 10.46 7.50
CA HIS A 310 -24.70 10.14 8.30
C HIS A 310 -25.01 8.65 8.22
N LEU A 311 -25.43 8.08 9.34
CA LEU A 311 -25.94 6.71 9.46
C LEU A 311 -27.42 6.78 9.81
N HIS A 312 -28.27 6.23 8.95
CA HIS A 312 -29.72 6.19 9.14
C HIS A 312 -30.24 4.75 9.20
N GLU A 313 -31.27 4.56 10.01
CA GLU A 313 -32.11 3.36 9.99
C GLU A 313 -33.30 3.59 9.06
N LEU A 314 -33.48 2.70 8.09
CA LEU A 314 -34.65 2.64 7.21
C LEU A 314 -35.59 1.53 7.69
N PRO A 315 -36.90 1.59 7.38
CA PRO A 315 -37.61 2.61 6.58
C PRO A 315 -37.97 3.90 7.34
N ASP A 316 -37.83 3.93 8.67
CA ASP A 316 -38.30 5.04 9.51
C ASP A 316 -37.50 6.35 9.34
N PHE A 317 -36.32 6.28 8.71
CA PHE A 317 -35.41 7.41 8.50
C PHE A 317 -34.89 8.03 9.80
N ASN A 318 -34.58 7.20 10.79
CA ASN A 318 -34.00 7.65 12.05
C ASN A 318 -32.49 7.89 11.88
N LEU A 319 -32.02 9.08 12.26
CA LEU A 319 -30.58 9.37 12.30
C LEU A 319 -29.96 8.72 13.54
N ILE A 320 -29.06 7.76 13.32
CA ILE A 320 -28.29 7.11 14.39
C ILE A 320 -27.07 7.99 14.73
N HIS A 321 -26.23 8.30 13.74
CA HIS A 321 -25.00 9.09 13.93
C HIS A 321 -24.77 10.09 12.80
N SER A 322 -24.17 11.23 13.17
CA SER A 322 -23.62 12.23 12.25
C SER A 322 -22.23 12.61 12.72
N LEU A 323 -21.20 12.23 11.95
CA LEU A 323 -19.80 12.38 12.33
C LEU A 323 -18.98 12.91 11.15
N SER A 324 -17.94 13.69 11.44
CA SER A 324 -16.96 14.14 10.45
C SER A 324 -15.70 13.30 10.52
N ILE A 325 -15.31 12.73 9.38
CA ILE A 325 -14.09 11.93 9.22
C ILE A 325 -12.90 12.82 8.90
N SER A 326 -13.09 13.72 7.94
CA SER A 326 -12.07 14.56 7.32
C SER A 326 -12.71 15.79 6.71
N ASP A 327 -11.93 16.83 6.42
CA ASP A 327 -12.42 18.04 5.73
C ASP A 327 -12.47 17.86 4.20
N GLN A 328 -12.57 16.63 3.73
CA GLN A 328 -12.39 16.23 2.34
C GLN A 328 -13.50 15.27 1.93
N ARG A 329 -13.83 15.27 0.63
CA ARG A 329 -14.92 14.46 0.09
C ARG A 329 -14.74 12.97 0.35
N ILE A 330 -15.78 12.33 0.87
CA ILE A 330 -15.87 10.88 0.94
C ILE A 330 -16.13 10.38 -0.48
N ALA A 331 -15.21 9.61 -1.05
CA ALA A 331 -15.31 9.14 -2.43
C ALA A 331 -16.03 7.80 -2.55
N SER A 332 -15.90 6.93 -1.55
CA SER A 332 -16.55 5.62 -1.56
C SER A 332 -16.87 5.15 -0.15
N ILE A 333 -17.98 4.41 -0.04
CA ILE A 333 -18.46 3.78 1.19
C ILE A 333 -18.76 2.31 0.86
N SER A 334 -18.41 1.42 1.77
CA SER A 334 -18.76 0.00 1.68
C SER A 334 -19.14 -0.51 3.06
N ILE A 335 -20.10 -1.42 3.15
CA ILE A 335 -20.53 -2.04 4.40
C ILE A 335 -20.16 -3.51 4.36
N ASN A 336 -19.74 -4.04 5.51
CA ASN A 336 -19.44 -5.45 5.65
C ASN A 336 -20.71 -6.31 5.47
N CYS A 337 -20.56 -7.59 5.10
CA CYS A 337 -21.66 -8.53 4.91
C CYS A 337 -22.47 -8.82 6.18
N THR A 338 -21.92 -8.53 7.36
CA THR A 338 -22.63 -8.62 8.65
C THR A 338 -23.35 -7.32 9.02
N GLY A 339 -22.92 -6.18 8.47
CA GLY A 339 -23.42 -4.85 8.82
C GLY A 339 -22.67 -4.15 9.95
N ASP A 340 -21.68 -4.78 10.60
CA ASP A 340 -21.03 -4.19 11.80
C ASP A 340 -19.98 -3.13 11.45
N TRP A 341 -19.28 -3.33 10.32
CA TRP A 341 -18.18 -2.47 9.90
C TRP A 341 -18.52 -1.69 8.64
N ILE A 342 -18.11 -0.42 8.64
CA ILE A 342 -18.29 0.49 7.51
C ILE A 342 -16.91 0.99 7.10
N ALA A 343 -16.57 0.81 5.83
CA ALA A 343 -15.34 1.31 5.24
C ALA A 343 -15.59 2.62 4.50
N PHE A 344 -14.73 3.61 4.71
CA PHE A 344 -14.77 4.89 4.00
C PHE A 344 -13.44 5.15 3.30
N GLY A 345 -13.53 5.57 2.04
CA GLY A 345 -12.39 5.97 1.22
C GLY A 345 -12.43 7.45 0.91
N CYS A 346 -11.46 8.21 1.38
CA CYS A 346 -11.30 9.64 1.06
C CYS A 346 -10.15 9.81 0.06
N SER A 347 -10.50 10.18 -1.18
CA SER A 347 -9.57 10.26 -2.31
C SER A 347 -8.59 11.42 -2.16
N GLY A 348 -9.07 12.55 -1.61
CA GLY A 348 -8.28 13.77 -1.41
C GLY A 348 -7.01 13.46 -0.61
N LEU A 349 -7.12 13.03 0.64
CA LEU A 349 -5.95 12.77 1.49
C LEU A 349 -5.33 11.37 1.34
N GLY A 350 -5.90 10.51 0.48
CA GLY A 350 -5.55 9.11 0.40
C GLY A 350 -5.76 8.37 1.73
N GLN A 351 -6.88 8.68 2.40
CA GLN A 351 -7.27 8.10 3.68
C GLN A 351 -8.21 6.91 3.48
N LEU A 352 -7.98 5.85 4.23
CA LEU A 352 -8.84 4.69 4.34
C LEU A 352 -9.14 4.44 5.80
N LEU A 353 -10.41 4.26 6.11
CA LEU A 353 -10.82 3.90 7.46
C LEU A 353 -11.88 2.82 7.46
N VAL A 354 -11.91 2.08 8.55
CA VAL A 354 -12.94 1.10 8.89
C VAL A 354 -13.45 1.45 10.27
N TRP A 355 -14.74 1.71 10.37
CA TRP A 355 -15.41 2.15 11.57
C TRP A 355 -16.45 1.11 11.99
N GLU A 356 -16.41 0.73 13.26
CA GLU A 356 -17.42 -0.11 13.88
C GLU A 356 -18.44 0.81 14.55
N TRP A 357 -19.65 0.85 13.99
CA TRP A 357 -20.62 1.88 14.34
C TRP A 357 -21.26 1.65 15.71
N GLN A 358 -21.44 0.39 16.13
CA GLN A 358 -22.04 0.04 17.42
C GLN A 358 -21.14 0.42 18.61
N SER A 359 -19.82 0.27 18.45
CA SER A 359 -18.83 0.62 19.48
C SER A 359 -18.30 2.06 19.33
N GLU A 360 -18.73 2.76 18.28
CA GLU A 360 -18.24 4.08 17.86
C GLU A 360 -16.71 4.13 17.68
N SER A 361 -16.07 2.99 17.40
CA SER A 361 -14.61 2.87 17.38
C SER A 361 -14.04 2.64 15.99
N TYR A 362 -12.81 3.10 15.77
CA TYR A 362 -12.09 2.84 14.51
C TYR A 362 -11.36 1.50 14.61
N VAL A 363 -11.73 0.55 13.75
CA VAL A 363 -10.97 -0.70 13.55
C VAL A 363 -9.67 -0.39 12.82
N LEU A 364 -9.75 0.46 11.79
CA LEU A 364 -8.61 0.88 10.99
C LEU A 364 -8.72 2.37 10.70
N LYS A 365 -7.62 3.11 10.90
CA LYS A 365 -7.48 4.48 10.40
C LYS A 365 -6.09 4.64 9.80
N GLN A 366 -6.02 4.61 8.48
CA GLN A 366 -4.77 4.63 7.74
C GLN A 366 -4.77 5.80 6.77
N GLN A 367 -3.64 6.47 6.70
CA GLN A 367 -3.43 7.62 5.82
C GLN A 367 -2.09 7.48 5.13
N GLY A 368 -2.13 7.46 3.80
CA GLY A 368 -0.93 7.56 2.98
C GLY A 368 -0.27 8.94 3.06
N HIS A 369 0.86 9.12 2.37
CA HIS A 369 1.31 10.48 2.09
C HIS A 369 0.42 11.07 0.99
N PHE A 370 -0.09 12.28 1.25
CA PHE A 370 -0.88 13.01 0.25
C PHE A 370 0.02 13.57 -0.86
N ASN A 371 1.12 14.20 -0.45
CA ASN A 371 2.13 14.73 -1.35
C ASN A 371 3.21 13.69 -1.67
N SER A 372 4.12 14.05 -2.58
CA SER A 372 5.24 13.18 -2.96
C SER A 372 6.07 12.75 -1.74
N MET A 373 6.38 11.46 -1.67
CA MET A 373 7.37 10.94 -0.71
C MET A 373 8.77 11.33 -1.18
N VAL A 374 9.57 11.92 -0.32
CA VAL A 374 10.90 12.45 -0.68
C VAL A 374 12.01 11.52 -0.19
N SER A 375 11.90 11.03 1.04
CA SER A 375 12.96 10.27 1.69
C SER A 375 12.49 8.99 2.35
N LEU A 376 13.44 8.08 2.54
CA LEU A 376 13.26 6.72 3.00
C LEU A 376 14.46 6.31 3.85
N ALA A 377 14.20 5.66 4.98
CA ALA A 377 15.21 4.93 5.74
C ALA A 377 14.65 3.62 6.29
N TYR A 378 15.44 2.55 6.21
CA TYR A 378 15.18 1.35 6.97
C TYR A 378 15.72 1.51 8.38
N SER A 379 14.99 0.96 9.34
CA SER A 379 15.52 0.63 10.65
C SER A 379 16.69 -0.36 10.51
N PRO A 380 17.72 -0.30 11.38
CA PRO A 380 18.88 -1.20 11.32
C PRO A 380 18.53 -2.70 11.46
N ASP A 381 17.42 -3.02 12.12
CA ASP A 381 16.86 -4.37 12.23
C ASP A 381 15.99 -4.78 11.02
N GLY A 382 15.62 -3.82 10.16
CA GLY A 382 14.77 -4.05 8.99
C GLY A 382 13.31 -4.38 9.33
N GLN A 383 12.84 -4.10 10.55
CA GLN A 383 11.44 -4.27 10.94
C GLN A 383 10.58 -3.09 10.48
N TYR A 384 11.11 -1.89 10.61
CA TYR A 384 10.42 -0.64 10.32
C TYR A 384 11.04 0.11 9.14
N ILE A 385 10.19 0.87 8.45
CA ILE A 385 10.59 1.83 7.43
C ILE A 385 10.07 3.20 7.84
N ALA A 386 10.93 4.22 7.84
CA ALA A 386 10.52 5.60 8.02
C ALA A 386 10.51 6.33 6.67
N THR A 387 9.45 7.08 6.39
CA THR A 387 9.31 7.90 5.18
C THR A 387 9.09 9.37 5.55
N GLY A 388 9.72 10.26 4.81
CA GLY A 388 9.49 11.71 4.88
C GLY A 388 8.73 12.18 3.65
N GLY A 389 7.61 12.89 3.87
CA GLY A 389 6.79 13.45 2.80
C GLY A 389 6.98 14.95 2.63
N GLU A 390 6.60 15.44 1.44
CA GLU A 390 6.46 16.88 1.17
C GLU A 390 5.25 17.49 1.90
N ASP A 391 4.40 16.66 2.50
CA ASP A 391 3.30 17.05 3.41
C ASP A 391 3.77 17.48 4.81
N GLY A 392 5.10 17.47 5.06
CA GLY A 392 5.68 17.78 6.37
C GLY A 392 5.50 16.67 7.40
N LYS A 393 5.07 15.47 6.99
CA LYS A 393 4.87 14.35 7.91
C LYS A 393 6.01 13.35 7.79
N VAL A 394 6.40 12.78 8.93
CA VAL A 394 7.26 11.60 8.99
C VAL A 394 6.39 10.42 9.41
N LYS A 395 6.30 9.40 8.57
CA LYS A 395 5.49 8.20 8.82
C LYS A 395 6.38 7.00 9.03
N VAL A 396 6.05 6.18 10.01
CA VAL A 396 6.75 4.92 10.29
C VAL A 396 5.82 3.76 9.96
N TRP A 397 6.33 2.88 9.10
CA TRP A 397 5.64 1.72 8.53
C TRP A 397 6.27 0.45 9.08
N ASN A 398 5.43 -0.53 9.40
CA ASN A 398 5.92 -1.87 9.70
C ASN A 398 6.01 -2.69 8.41
N THR A 399 7.15 -3.33 8.18
CA THR A 399 7.40 -4.15 6.98
C THR A 399 6.56 -5.42 6.91
N SER A 400 6.12 -5.96 8.05
CA SER A 400 5.36 -7.23 8.11
C SER A 400 3.86 -7.03 7.94
N SER A 401 3.29 -6.05 8.63
CA SER A 401 1.85 -5.74 8.56
C SER A 401 1.51 -4.78 7.44
N SER A 402 2.51 -4.05 6.92
CA SER A 402 2.35 -3.03 5.89
C SER A 402 1.50 -1.82 6.32
N PHE A 403 1.33 -1.62 7.63
CA PHE A 403 0.58 -0.49 8.20
C PHE A 403 1.48 0.62 8.74
N CYS A 404 0.97 1.86 8.69
CA CYS A 404 1.53 2.97 9.44
C CYS A 404 1.01 2.90 10.88
N PHE A 405 1.92 2.85 11.84
CA PHE A 405 1.56 2.86 13.26
C PHE A 405 1.87 4.21 13.93
N VAL A 406 2.78 5.02 13.36
CA VAL A 406 3.12 6.35 13.89
C VAL A 406 3.24 7.36 12.76
N THR A 407 2.64 8.54 12.96
CA THR A 407 2.81 9.72 12.11
C THR A 407 3.25 10.89 12.97
N PHE A 408 4.44 11.44 12.72
CA PHE A 408 4.93 12.67 13.32
C PHE A 408 4.56 13.86 12.43
N THR A 409 3.92 14.87 13.00
CA THR A 409 3.39 16.05 12.28
C THR A 409 4.01 17.36 12.76
N GLU A 410 5.22 17.30 13.32
CA GLU A 410 5.85 18.48 13.93
C GLU A 410 6.56 19.39 12.92
N HIS A 411 6.86 18.91 11.72
CA HIS A 411 7.44 19.73 10.67
C HIS A 411 6.36 20.59 9.99
N ASN A 412 6.70 21.86 9.76
CA ASN A 412 5.79 22.81 9.10
C ASN A 412 5.94 22.81 7.57
N SER A 413 7.03 22.25 7.05
CA SER A 413 7.35 22.18 5.64
C SER A 413 7.86 20.80 5.25
N GLY A 414 8.04 20.55 3.96
CA GLY A 414 8.42 19.25 3.41
C GLY A 414 9.69 18.67 4.04
N VAL A 415 9.65 17.38 4.37
CA VAL A 415 10.78 16.64 4.93
C VAL A 415 11.68 16.16 3.79
N THR A 416 12.94 16.57 3.79
CA THR A 416 13.90 16.32 2.70
C THR A 416 14.68 15.03 2.89
N ALA A 417 15.04 14.70 4.13
CA ALA A 417 15.81 13.50 4.46
C ALA A 417 15.33 12.90 5.79
N VAL A 418 15.37 11.58 5.88
CA VAL A 418 15.10 10.80 7.09
C VAL A 418 16.20 9.76 7.22
N THR A 419 16.68 9.54 8.44
CA THR A 419 17.65 8.47 8.75
C THR A 419 17.37 7.88 10.12
N PHE A 420 17.72 6.61 10.28
CA PHE A 420 17.78 5.97 11.59
C PHE A 420 19.16 6.14 12.20
N THR A 421 19.21 6.11 13.52
CA THR A 421 20.43 5.83 14.29
C THR A 421 20.77 4.34 14.21
N SER A 422 22.03 3.97 14.42
CA SER A 422 22.48 2.57 14.46
C SER A 422 21.77 1.71 15.51
N ASN A 423 21.31 2.33 16.61
CA ASN A 423 20.53 1.66 17.65
C ASN A 423 19.09 1.34 17.21
N GLY A 424 18.57 2.00 16.17
CA GLY A 424 17.23 1.76 15.62
C GLY A 424 16.05 2.40 16.35
N TYR A 425 16.23 2.87 17.59
CA TYR A 425 15.15 3.48 18.37
C TYR A 425 14.92 4.97 18.10
N VAL A 426 15.86 5.64 17.44
CA VAL A 426 15.78 7.07 17.17
C VAL A 426 15.76 7.33 15.67
N ILE A 427 14.79 8.13 15.23
CA ILE A 427 14.64 8.63 13.87
C ILE A 427 15.05 10.10 13.85
N LEU A 428 15.83 10.47 12.85
CA LEU A 428 16.20 11.86 12.59
C LEU A 428 15.61 12.29 11.24
N SER A 429 15.05 13.49 11.19
CA SER A 429 14.46 14.07 9.99
C SER A 429 14.96 15.50 9.77
N ALA A 430 15.28 15.84 8.52
CA ALA A 430 15.62 17.19 8.09
C ALA A 430 14.51 17.74 7.20
N SER A 431 14.25 19.04 7.29
CA SER A 431 13.16 19.70 6.56
C SER A 431 13.58 21.06 6.02
N LEU A 432 12.81 21.53 5.03
CA LEU A 432 12.89 22.88 4.50
C LEU A 432 12.39 23.95 5.49
N ASP A 433 11.79 23.56 6.62
CA ASP A 433 11.46 24.49 7.71
C ASP A 433 12.70 25.01 8.47
N GLY A 434 13.88 24.50 8.14
CA GLY A 434 15.16 24.88 8.73
C GLY A 434 15.45 24.23 10.07
N THR A 435 14.81 23.09 10.34
CA THR A 435 15.05 22.28 11.54
C THR A 435 15.43 20.85 11.19
N VAL A 436 16.25 20.25 12.05
CA VAL A 436 16.45 18.79 12.10
C VAL A 436 15.83 18.30 13.40
N ARG A 437 14.92 17.33 13.33
CA ARG A 437 14.22 16.80 14.51
C ARG A 437 14.63 15.36 14.80
N ALA A 438 14.69 15.03 16.08
CA ALA A 438 14.94 13.68 16.58
C ALA A 438 13.72 13.12 17.31
N PHE A 439 13.20 12.01 16.79
CA PHE A 439 12.05 11.31 17.34
C PHE A 439 12.49 10.04 18.05
N ASP A 440 12.00 9.85 19.27
CA ASP A 440 12.14 8.62 20.04
C ASP A 440 10.96 7.68 19.71
N LEU A 441 11.27 6.44 19.30
CA LEU A 441 10.26 5.42 18.97
C LEU A 441 9.67 4.69 20.19
N HIS A 442 10.24 4.84 21.39
CA HIS A 442 9.64 4.27 22.59
C HIS A 442 8.54 5.16 23.16
N ARG A 443 8.74 6.48 23.10
CA ARG A 443 7.82 7.48 23.67
C ARG A 443 7.04 8.25 22.61
N TYR A 444 7.32 8.01 21.33
CA TYR A 444 6.70 8.68 20.18
C TYR A 444 6.66 10.20 20.28
N ARG A 445 7.77 10.79 20.72
CA ARG A 445 7.91 12.25 20.86
C ARG A 445 9.20 12.73 20.22
N ASN A 446 9.17 13.97 19.74
CA ASN A 446 10.41 14.69 19.50
C ASN A 446 11.05 15.07 20.84
N PHE A 447 12.33 14.72 21.00
CA PHE A 447 13.09 15.09 22.19
C PHE A 447 14.25 16.04 21.89
N ARG A 448 14.62 16.24 20.62
CA ARG A 448 15.62 17.22 20.18
C ARG A 448 15.22 17.86 18.85
N THR A 449 15.28 19.18 18.84
CA THR A 449 15.21 19.98 17.62
C THR A 449 16.54 20.71 17.48
N PHE A 450 17.25 20.45 16.40
CA PHE A 450 18.49 21.11 16.03
C PHE A 450 18.17 22.23 15.04
N THR A 451 18.75 23.40 15.30
CA THR A 451 18.62 24.57 14.47
C THR A 451 20.01 25.14 14.18
N SER A 452 20.14 25.77 13.02
CA SER A 452 21.31 26.56 12.66
C SER A 452 21.20 27.98 13.27
N PRO A 453 22.34 28.66 13.52
CA PRO A 453 22.33 30.03 14.06
C PRO A 453 21.57 31.04 13.18
N ARG A 454 21.57 30.79 11.86
CA ARG A 454 20.74 31.48 10.88
C ARG A 454 19.77 30.48 10.28
N PRO A 455 18.47 30.83 10.10
CA PRO A 455 17.52 29.91 9.49
C PRO A 455 17.99 29.57 8.07
N SER A 456 18.20 28.28 7.82
CA SER A 456 18.69 27.77 6.53
C SER A 456 17.95 26.49 6.20
N GLN A 457 17.62 26.27 4.93
CA GLN A 457 16.88 25.09 4.51
C GLN A 457 17.80 23.88 4.39
N PHE A 458 17.46 22.78 5.05
CA PHE A 458 18.28 21.56 5.04
C PHE A 458 17.85 20.62 3.92
N SER A 459 18.80 20.24 3.06
CA SER A 459 18.58 19.35 1.90
C SER A 459 18.87 17.88 2.21
N CYS A 460 19.85 17.62 3.09
CA CYS A 460 20.36 16.29 3.36
C CYS A 460 20.76 16.13 4.84
N LEU A 461 20.81 14.88 5.28
CA LEU A 461 21.02 14.49 6.66
C LEU A 461 21.88 13.22 6.70
N ALA A 462 22.85 13.17 7.61
CA ALA A 462 23.62 11.98 7.90
C ALA A 462 23.92 11.91 9.41
N VAL A 463 24.14 10.68 9.89
CA VAL A 463 24.36 10.38 11.31
C VAL A 463 25.51 9.43 11.44
N ASP A 464 26.29 9.60 12.51
CA ASP A 464 27.41 8.73 12.81
C ASP A 464 26.96 7.30 13.21
N SER A 465 27.85 6.33 13.00
CA SER A 465 27.70 4.94 13.42
C SER A 465 27.44 4.77 14.93
N SER A 466 27.92 5.68 15.78
CA SER A 466 27.61 5.69 17.22
C SER A 466 26.24 6.28 17.56
N GLY A 467 25.66 7.07 16.66
CA GLY A 467 24.43 7.84 16.90
C GLY A 467 24.60 9.11 17.75
N GLU A 468 25.83 9.49 18.12
CA GLU A 468 26.08 10.67 18.96
C GLU A 468 26.13 11.99 18.18
N ILE A 469 26.45 11.92 16.89
CA ILE A 469 26.69 13.10 16.04
C ILE A 469 25.73 13.09 14.87
N VAL A 470 25.13 14.26 14.65
CA VAL A 470 24.19 14.51 13.56
C VAL A 470 24.78 15.60 12.67
N SER A 471 24.79 15.36 11.36
CA SER A 471 25.21 16.36 10.37
C SER A 471 24.10 16.65 9.37
N ALA A 472 23.88 17.92 9.05
CA ALA A 472 22.96 18.31 7.98
C ALA A 472 23.58 19.34 7.04
N GLY A 473 23.25 19.22 5.77
CA GLY A 473 23.72 20.11 4.72
C GLY A 473 22.66 21.14 4.38
N SER A 474 23.08 22.40 4.31
CA SER A 474 22.22 23.51 3.89
C SER A 474 22.25 23.69 2.38
N GLN A 475 21.09 24.01 1.80
CA GLN A 475 20.98 24.37 0.39
C GLN A 475 21.39 25.82 0.13
N ASP A 476 21.17 26.72 1.09
CA ASP A 476 21.32 28.17 0.90
C ASP A 476 22.69 28.70 1.32
N SER A 477 23.19 28.21 2.47
CA SER A 477 24.45 28.70 3.06
C SER A 477 25.68 27.88 2.65
N PHE A 478 25.49 26.75 1.97
CA PHE A 478 26.54 25.84 1.50
C PHE A 478 27.43 25.26 2.62
N GLU A 479 27.00 25.42 3.87
CA GLU A 479 27.68 24.95 5.07
C GLU A 479 27.08 23.62 5.55
N ILE A 480 27.92 22.79 6.16
CA ILE A 480 27.50 21.57 6.84
C ILE A 480 27.48 21.87 8.33
N PHE A 481 26.35 21.65 8.97
CA PHE A 481 26.19 21.84 10.40
C PHE A 481 26.33 20.52 11.13
N ILE A 482 27.09 20.51 12.21
CA ILE A 482 27.32 19.32 13.05
C ILE A 482 26.80 19.59 14.45
N TRP A 483 25.93 18.72 14.95
CA TRP A 483 25.39 18.79 16.30
C TRP A 483 25.71 17.54 17.11
N SER A 484 25.79 17.72 18.42
CA SER A 484 25.82 16.62 19.38
C SER A 484 24.39 16.22 19.76
N MET A 485 24.07 14.94 19.62
CA MET A 485 22.75 14.37 19.90
C MET A 485 22.35 14.49 21.38
N GLN A 486 23.30 14.23 22.28
CA GLN A 486 23.06 14.25 23.73
C GLN A 486 22.78 15.68 24.23
N SER A 487 23.66 16.62 23.83
CA SER A 487 23.63 18.00 24.33
C SER A 487 22.68 18.91 23.54
N GLY A 488 22.34 18.57 22.30
CA GLY A 488 21.58 19.44 21.41
C GLY A 488 22.37 20.63 20.85
N ARG A 489 23.65 20.76 21.19
CA ARG A 489 24.47 21.92 20.80
C ARG A 489 25.10 21.71 19.43
N LEU A 490 25.20 22.82 18.69
CA LEU A 490 26.02 22.90 17.49
C LEU A 490 27.50 22.77 17.92
N LEU A 491 28.18 21.75 17.40
CA LEU A 491 29.59 21.48 17.65
C LEU A 491 30.45 22.32 16.69
N ASP A 492 30.17 22.23 15.40
CA ASP A 492 30.95 22.89 14.37
C ASP A 492 30.14 23.21 13.11
N VAL A 493 30.67 24.12 12.29
CA VAL A 493 30.13 24.51 10.99
C VAL A 493 31.23 24.32 9.96
N LEU A 494 31.11 23.27 9.14
CA LEU A 494 32.09 22.99 8.10
C LEU A 494 31.81 23.88 6.90
N SER A 495 32.80 24.71 6.58
CA SER A 495 32.80 25.60 5.42
C SER A 495 33.91 25.20 4.46
N GLY A 496 33.65 25.35 3.16
CA GLY A 496 34.63 25.05 2.13
C GLY A 496 34.05 24.62 0.79
N HIS A 497 32.75 24.32 0.72
CA HIS A 497 32.05 24.14 -0.55
C HIS A 497 31.66 25.49 -1.16
N GLU A 498 31.66 25.56 -2.49
CA GLU A 498 31.30 26.77 -3.24
C GLU A 498 29.86 26.73 -3.79
N GLY A 499 29.12 25.66 -3.50
CA GLY A 499 27.75 25.49 -3.93
C GLY A 499 26.91 24.63 -2.97
N PRO A 500 25.61 24.49 -3.24
CA PRO A 500 24.68 23.76 -2.40
C PRO A 500 25.13 22.32 -2.14
N ILE A 501 25.00 21.90 -0.89
CA ILE A 501 25.28 20.52 -0.49
C ILE A 501 24.10 19.66 -0.92
N SER A 502 24.37 18.65 -1.72
CA SER A 502 23.35 17.75 -2.27
C SER A 502 23.18 16.50 -1.43
N SER A 503 24.27 15.97 -0.85
CA SER A 503 24.25 14.72 -0.10
C SER A 503 25.38 14.65 0.92
N LEU A 504 25.09 13.98 2.04
CA LEU A 504 26.02 13.67 3.11
C LEU A 504 25.95 12.17 3.41
N SER A 505 27.09 11.56 3.70
CA SER A 505 27.17 10.17 4.12
C SER A 505 28.31 10.00 5.12
N PHE A 506 28.05 9.32 6.24
CA PHE A 506 29.10 8.90 7.16
C PHE A 506 29.67 7.55 6.73
N ASN A 507 30.96 7.36 6.93
CA ASN A 507 31.58 6.06 6.82
C ASN A 507 31.09 5.17 7.99
N PRO A 508 30.59 3.95 7.72
CA PRO A 508 30.03 3.08 8.76
C PRO A 508 31.07 2.54 9.75
N MET A 509 32.35 2.52 9.37
CA MET A 509 33.43 1.91 10.17
C MET A 509 34.41 2.93 10.75
N LYS A 510 34.51 4.12 10.14
CA LYS A 510 35.44 5.19 10.53
C LYS A 510 34.69 6.49 10.72
N CYS A 511 35.21 7.39 11.54
CA CYS A 511 34.60 8.70 11.78
C CYS A 511 34.92 9.71 10.66
N VAL A 512 34.60 9.37 9.41
CA VAL A 512 34.81 10.23 8.23
C VAL A 512 33.46 10.56 7.59
N ILE A 513 33.23 11.84 7.28
CA ILE A 513 32.07 12.30 6.51
C ILE A 513 32.50 12.53 5.06
N ALA A 514 31.69 12.04 4.11
CA ALA A 514 31.75 12.47 2.72
C ALA A 514 30.61 13.47 2.45
N SER A 515 30.97 14.65 1.95
CA SER A 515 30.01 15.66 1.50
C SER A 515 30.10 15.86 0.00
N ALA A 516 28.94 15.91 -0.65
CA ALA A 516 28.82 16.21 -2.06
C ALA A 516 28.15 17.55 -2.29
N SER A 517 28.66 18.29 -3.28
CA SER A 517 28.13 19.59 -3.66
C SER A 517 27.99 19.73 -5.18
N TRP A 518 27.17 20.70 -5.58
CA TRP A 518 27.05 21.13 -6.97
C TRP A 518 28.29 21.88 -7.48
N ASP A 519 29.26 22.18 -6.61
CA ASP A 519 30.58 22.70 -7.01
C ASP A 519 31.48 21.67 -7.72
N LYS A 520 30.94 20.48 -8.03
CA LYS A 520 31.62 19.35 -8.69
C LYS A 520 32.68 18.68 -7.81
N THR A 521 32.66 18.93 -6.51
CA THR A 521 33.59 18.32 -5.56
C THR A 521 32.88 17.41 -4.57
N VAL A 522 33.60 16.38 -4.14
CA VAL A 522 33.28 15.62 -2.93
C VAL A 522 34.41 15.85 -1.93
N LYS A 523 34.08 16.28 -0.72
CA LYS A 523 35.07 16.51 0.34
C LYS A 523 34.95 15.43 1.40
N LEU A 524 36.09 14.92 1.83
CA LEU A 524 36.21 13.99 2.95
C LEU A 524 36.65 14.76 4.19
N TRP A 525 35.85 14.69 5.25
CA TRP A 525 36.09 15.37 6.52
C TRP A 525 36.39 14.34 7.58
N ASP A 526 37.53 14.46 8.25
CA ASP A 526 37.92 13.55 9.32
C ASP A 526 37.51 14.15 10.67
N MET A 527 36.68 13.44 11.43
CA MET A 527 36.27 13.87 12.76
C MET A 527 37.44 13.92 13.74
N LEU A 528 38.43 13.02 13.58
CA LEU A 528 39.56 12.91 14.51
C LEU A 528 40.51 14.11 14.41
N ASP A 529 40.67 14.68 13.21
CA ASP A 529 41.50 15.86 12.97
C ASP A 529 40.68 17.17 13.03
N SER A 530 39.79 17.26 14.03
CA SER A 530 38.96 18.46 14.27
C SER A 530 38.21 18.92 13.01
N TRP A 531 37.62 17.97 12.28
CA TRP A 531 36.84 18.21 11.06
C TRP A 531 37.57 18.95 9.94
N ARG A 532 38.88 18.78 9.83
CA ARG A 532 39.62 19.30 8.68
C ARG A 532 39.31 18.51 7.42
N THR A 533 39.36 19.20 6.27
CA THR A 533 39.30 18.54 4.96
C THR A 533 40.51 17.65 4.81
N LYS A 534 40.29 16.34 4.81
CA LYS A 534 41.35 15.36 4.57
C LYS A 534 41.74 15.39 3.09
N GLU A 535 40.76 15.23 2.21
CA GLU A 535 40.93 15.17 0.76
C GLU A 535 39.73 15.76 0.02
N THR A 536 39.98 16.27 -1.19
CA THR A 536 38.95 16.80 -2.08
C THR A 536 38.98 16.04 -3.41
N LEU A 537 37.91 15.33 -3.72
CA LEU A 537 37.73 14.62 -4.99
C LEU A 537 37.08 15.58 -5.99
N ILE A 538 37.73 15.79 -7.14
CA ILE A 538 37.25 16.67 -8.19
C ILE A 538 36.59 15.82 -9.28
N LEU A 539 35.35 16.17 -9.65
CA LEU A 539 34.55 15.46 -10.65
C LEU A 539 34.26 16.36 -11.84
N ASN A 540 33.81 15.74 -12.94
CA ASN A 540 33.58 16.45 -14.20
C ASN A 540 32.32 17.32 -14.19
N SER A 541 31.35 16.99 -13.34
CA SER A 541 30.04 17.65 -13.25
C SER A 541 29.50 17.60 -11.83
N ASP A 542 28.43 18.36 -11.61
CA ASP A 542 27.78 18.55 -10.32
C ASP A 542 27.40 17.21 -9.68
N VAL A 543 27.61 17.11 -8.37
CA VAL A 543 27.40 15.87 -7.63
C VAL A 543 26.01 15.87 -7.04
N LEU A 544 25.26 14.78 -7.22
CA LEU A 544 23.89 14.68 -6.73
C LEU A 544 23.77 13.84 -5.46
N VAL A 545 24.47 12.71 -5.41
CA VAL A 545 24.37 11.80 -4.27
C VAL A 545 25.67 11.04 -4.05
N VAL A 546 25.95 10.77 -2.78
CA VAL A 546 27.09 9.99 -2.32
C VAL A 546 26.61 8.87 -1.42
N ALA A 547 27.21 7.69 -1.53
CA ALA A 547 26.93 6.56 -0.67
C ALA A 547 28.22 5.82 -0.33
N PHE A 548 28.45 5.56 0.96
CA PHE A 548 29.49 4.63 1.39
C PHE A 548 29.07 3.18 1.17
N ARG A 549 30.04 2.34 0.81
CA ARG A 549 29.88 0.89 0.88
C ARG A 549 29.78 0.45 2.35
N PRO A 550 29.02 -0.60 2.69
CA PRO A 550 28.91 -1.07 4.08
C PRO A 550 30.25 -1.41 4.75
N ASP A 551 31.25 -1.82 3.96
CA ASP A 551 32.62 -2.08 4.42
C ASP A 551 33.40 -0.81 4.81
N GLY A 552 32.89 0.36 4.42
CA GLY A 552 33.53 1.65 4.63
C GLY A 552 34.74 1.93 3.74
N LYS A 553 35.19 0.99 2.89
CA LYS A 553 36.40 1.13 2.04
C LYS A 553 36.20 1.90 0.73
N GLU A 554 35.02 1.81 0.15
CA GLU A 554 34.71 2.43 -1.15
C GLU A 554 33.55 3.42 -1.03
N LEU A 555 33.61 4.47 -1.83
CA LEU A 555 32.62 5.53 -1.96
C LEU A 555 32.04 5.53 -3.38
N ALA A 556 30.73 5.45 -3.52
CA ALA A 556 30.06 5.69 -4.80
C ALA A 556 29.55 7.12 -4.88
N VAL A 557 29.74 7.74 -6.04
CA VAL A 557 29.32 9.10 -6.33
C VAL A 557 28.55 9.14 -7.65
N ALA A 558 27.31 9.63 -7.64
CA ALA A 558 26.55 9.90 -8.86
C ALA A 558 26.59 11.37 -9.23
N THR A 559 26.86 11.60 -10.52
CA THR A 559 26.98 12.94 -11.10
C THR A 559 25.78 13.29 -11.98
N LEU A 560 25.61 14.59 -12.24
CA LEU A 560 24.56 15.11 -13.12
C LEU A 560 24.66 14.58 -14.56
N ASN A 561 25.84 14.13 -15.00
CA ASN A 561 26.02 13.52 -16.33
C ASN A 561 25.45 12.09 -16.44
N GLY A 562 24.94 11.51 -15.34
CA GLY A 562 24.44 10.13 -15.31
C GLY A 562 25.54 9.08 -15.17
N GLN A 563 26.74 9.48 -14.73
CA GLN A 563 27.83 8.58 -14.42
C GLN A 563 27.87 8.28 -12.93
N ILE A 564 28.17 7.03 -12.59
CA ILE A 564 28.46 6.56 -11.23
C ILE A 564 29.95 6.29 -11.16
N THR A 565 30.67 7.00 -10.29
CA THR A 565 32.11 6.82 -10.09
C THR A 565 32.37 6.19 -8.73
N PHE A 566 33.33 5.27 -8.67
CA PHE A 566 33.74 4.59 -7.44
C PHE A 566 35.12 5.09 -7.02
N TRP A 567 35.27 5.39 -5.74
CA TRP A 567 36.47 5.98 -5.17
C TRP A 567 36.91 5.19 -3.93
N ASP A 568 38.21 4.97 -3.81
CA ASP A 568 38.82 4.58 -2.54
C ASP A 568 39.02 5.83 -1.68
N HIS A 569 38.48 5.80 -0.47
CA HIS A 569 38.46 6.96 0.42
C HIS A 569 39.81 7.18 1.15
N GLU A 570 40.72 6.20 1.15
CA GLU A 570 42.02 6.34 1.83
C GLU A 570 43.06 6.99 0.93
N ASN A 571 43.02 6.66 -0.36
CA ASN A 571 44.00 7.07 -1.35
C ASN A 571 43.46 8.15 -2.31
N ALA A 572 42.18 8.52 -2.21
CA ALA A 572 41.46 9.36 -3.16
C ALA A 572 41.62 8.93 -4.64
N VAL A 573 41.71 7.61 -4.89
CA VAL A 573 41.85 7.07 -6.25
C VAL A 573 40.50 6.57 -6.75
N GLN A 574 40.18 6.91 -8.00
CA GLN A 574 39.03 6.35 -8.68
C GLN A 574 39.27 4.88 -9.03
N THR A 575 38.48 3.97 -8.45
CA THR A 575 38.58 2.51 -8.71
C THR A 575 37.79 2.08 -9.94
N GLY A 576 36.72 2.81 -10.28
CA GLY A 576 35.84 2.44 -11.39
C GLY A 576 34.86 3.53 -11.82
N SER A 577 34.19 3.30 -12.95
CA SER A 577 33.11 4.16 -13.45
C SER A 577 32.09 3.38 -14.25
N ILE A 578 30.81 3.70 -14.06
CA ILE A 578 29.69 3.19 -14.83
C ILE A 578 28.99 4.37 -15.50
N GLU A 579 28.75 4.26 -16.80
CA GLU A 579 27.96 5.24 -17.57
C GLU A 579 26.52 4.74 -17.73
N GLY A 580 25.62 5.21 -16.86
CA GLY A 580 24.22 4.74 -16.83
C GLY A 580 23.21 5.64 -17.54
N ARG A 581 23.68 6.60 -18.36
CA ARG A 581 22.82 7.59 -19.02
C ARG A 581 21.85 6.96 -20.01
N HIS A 582 22.26 5.90 -20.70
CA HIS A 582 21.41 5.16 -21.64
C HIS A 582 20.46 4.18 -20.95
N ASP A 583 20.78 3.78 -19.73
CA ASP A 583 19.98 2.84 -18.95
C ASP A 583 18.75 3.51 -18.36
N LEU A 584 18.88 4.80 -17.99
CA LEU A 584 17.79 5.71 -17.67
C LEU A 584 16.98 6.10 -18.93
N GLN A 585 16.24 5.14 -19.46
CA GLN A 585 15.21 5.43 -20.46
C GLN A 585 14.12 6.30 -19.81
N MET A 586 13.50 7.18 -20.59
CA MET A 586 12.48 8.10 -20.10
C MET A 586 11.33 8.17 -21.10
N GLY A 587 10.12 8.36 -20.61
CA GLY A 587 9.02 8.80 -21.46
C GLY A 587 9.11 10.28 -21.80
N ARG A 588 8.42 10.68 -22.85
CA ARG A 588 8.19 12.07 -23.22
C ARG A 588 7.05 12.62 -22.35
N LYS A 589 7.25 13.80 -21.76
CA LYS A 589 6.16 14.51 -21.08
C LYS A 589 5.18 15.08 -22.08
N GLU A 590 3.92 15.22 -21.69
CA GLU A 590 2.91 15.85 -22.55
C GLU A 590 3.23 17.33 -22.88
N LEU A 591 3.89 18.03 -21.95
CA LEU A 591 4.36 19.41 -22.14
C LEU A 591 5.68 19.52 -22.93
N ASP A 592 6.43 18.41 -23.09
CA ASP A 592 7.76 18.45 -23.69
C ASP A 592 7.70 18.55 -25.21
N LYS A 593 8.28 19.63 -25.74
CA LYS A 593 8.45 19.86 -27.20
C LYS A 593 9.61 19.10 -27.81
N ILE A 594 10.49 18.53 -26.99
CA ILE A 594 11.64 17.73 -27.42
C ILE A 594 11.29 16.24 -27.41
N THR A 595 12.06 15.44 -28.15
CA THR A 595 11.91 13.98 -28.13
C THR A 595 12.41 13.39 -26.81
N ALA A 596 11.85 12.26 -26.38
CA ALA A 596 12.27 11.55 -25.18
C ALA A 596 13.79 11.26 -25.16
N LYS A 597 14.37 10.88 -26.30
CA LYS A 597 15.82 10.62 -26.43
C LYS A 597 16.68 11.86 -26.13
N GLN A 598 16.20 13.05 -26.54
CA GLN A 598 16.90 14.29 -26.23
C GLN A 598 16.66 14.73 -24.79
N ALA A 599 15.47 14.51 -24.23
CA ALA A 599 15.17 14.76 -22.82
C ALA A 599 15.99 13.86 -21.87
N ALA A 600 16.15 12.57 -22.22
CA ALA A 600 16.94 11.59 -21.47
C ALA A 600 18.42 11.99 -21.34
N LYS A 601 18.95 12.77 -22.30
CA LYS A 601 20.31 13.31 -22.18
C LYS A 601 20.47 14.21 -20.95
N GLY A 602 19.44 14.91 -20.50
CA GLY A 602 19.51 15.77 -19.31
C GLY A 602 19.31 15.04 -17.98
N LYS A 603 19.22 13.70 -17.98
CA LYS A 603 18.84 12.92 -16.80
C LYS A 603 20.01 12.26 -16.10
N SER A 604 19.83 12.08 -14.79
CA SER A 604 20.84 11.61 -13.87
C SER A 604 20.22 10.76 -12.76
N PHE A 605 21.07 10.00 -12.08
CA PHE A 605 20.70 9.32 -10.85
C PHE A 605 20.68 10.32 -9.71
N THR A 606 19.54 10.46 -9.05
CA THR A 606 19.38 11.35 -7.88
C THR A 606 19.57 10.60 -6.58
N THR A 607 19.50 9.26 -6.59
CA THR A 607 19.66 8.42 -5.41
C THR A 607 20.47 7.18 -5.73
N LEU A 608 21.35 6.83 -4.80
CA LEU A 608 22.20 5.65 -4.84
C LEU A 608 22.10 4.90 -3.51
N CYS A 609 22.19 3.58 -3.56
CA CYS A 609 22.29 2.75 -2.36
C CYS A 609 23.08 1.47 -2.66
N TYR A 610 24.13 1.20 -1.87
CA TYR A 610 24.80 -0.10 -1.91
C TYR A 610 23.93 -1.19 -1.32
N SER A 611 24.06 -2.40 -1.84
CA SER A 611 23.55 -3.60 -1.20
C SER A 611 24.23 -3.84 0.14
N ALA A 612 23.55 -4.52 1.06
CA ALA A 612 24.04 -4.77 2.40
C ALA A 612 25.35 -5.62 2.41
N ASP A 613 25.60 -6.42 1.38
CA ASP A 613 26.84 -7.17 1.15
C ASP A 613 27.91 -6.38 0.36
N GLY A 614 27.58 -5.18 -0.14
CA GLY A 614 28.46 -4.30 -0.89
C GLY A 614 28.82 -4.75 -2.31
N GLN A 615 28.21 -5.82 -2.85
CA GLN A 615 28.52 -6.31 -4.20
C GLN A 615 27.78 -5.56 -5.30
N SER A 616 26.58 -5.09 -5.01
CA SER A 616 25.69 -4.43 -5.97
C SER A 616 25.39 -3.00 -5.52
N ILE A 617 25.04 -2.14 -6.49
CA ILE A 617 24.56 -0.79 -6.23
C ILE A 617 23.23 -0.56 -6.95
N LEU A 618 22.25 -0.03 -6.22
CA LEU A 618 20.99 0.47 -6.74
C LEU A 618 21.15 1.92 -7.15
N ALA A 619 20.65 2.25 -8.32
CA ALA A 619 20.59 3.60 -8.83
C ALA A 619 19.19 3.92 -9.37
N GLY A 620 18.68 5.08 -8.96
CA GLY A 620 17.38 5.59 -9.40
C GLY A 620 17.41 7.11 -9.51
N GLY A 621 16.38 7.65 -10.15
CA GLY A 621 16.21 9.09 -10.20
C GLY A 621 14.97 9.52 -10.96
N LEU A 622 15.12 10.54 -11.79
CA LEU A 622 14.02 11.15 -12.56
C LEU A 622 13.65 10.31 -13.81
N SER A 623 13.37 9.03 -13.59
CA SER A 623 12.96 8.03 -14.58
C SER A 623 12.01 7.02 -13.93
N LYS A 624 11.26 6.28 -14.75
CA LYS A 624 10.46 5.13 -14.32
C LYS A 624 11.28 3.86 -14.03
N PHE A 625 12.58 3.91 -14.27
CA PHE A 625 13.46 2.75 -14.12
C PHE A 625 14.40 2.85 -12.93
N VAL A 626 14.55 1.74 -12.21
CA VAL A 626 15.62 1.51 -11.24
C VAL A 626 16.61 0.51 -11.82
N CYS A 627 17.90 0.83 -11.73
CA CYS A 627 18.97 0.02 -12.26
C CYS A 627 19.78 -0.58 -11.11
N ILE A 628 20.12 -1.87 -11.22
CA ILE A 628 21.04 -2.55 -10.31
C ILE A 628 22.32 -2.86 -11.06
N TYR A 629 23.45 -2.36 -10.57
CA TYR A 629 24.75 -2.64 -11.14
C TYR A 629 25.58 -3.54 -10.22
N ASN A 630 26.40 -4.40 -10.80
CA ASN A 630 27.46 -5.09 -10.08
C ASN A 630 28.68 -4.15 -9.97
N VAL A 631 29.16 -3.90 -8.76
CA VAL A 631 30.25 -2.93 -8.51
C VAL A 631 31.58 -3.45 -9.04
N LYS A 632 31.86 -4.75 -8.88
CA LYS A 632 33.14 -5.35 -9.29
C LYS A 632 33.28 -5.46 -10.81
N GLU A 633 32.20 -5.90 -11.46
CA GLU A 633 32.17 -6.13 -12.91
C GLU A 633 31.76 -4.88 -13.70
N GLN A 634 31.19 -3.87 -13.02
CA GLN A 634 30.72 -2.61 -13.62
C GLN A 634 29.64 -2.81 -14.70
N ILE A 635 28.85 -3.88 -14.58
CA ILE A 635 27.76 -4.22 -15.50
C ILE A 635 26.39 -3.98 -14.89
N LEU A 636 25.42 -3.63 -15.74
CA LEU A 636 24.01 -3.60 -15.37
C LEU A 636 23.50 -5.05 -15.22
N MET A 637 23.05 -5.40 -14.02
CA MET A 637 22.50 -6.71 -13.70
C MET A 637 21.03 -6.81 -14.11
N LYS A 638 20.23 -5.81 -13.73
CA LYS A 638 18.79 -5.79 -13.99
C LYS A 638 18.24 -4.38 -13.94
N LYS A 639 17.23 -4.15 -14.77
CA LYS A 639 16.45 -2.92 -14.84
C LYS A 639 15.01 -3.21 -14.43
N PHE A 640 14.48 -2.41 -13.51
CA PHE A 640 13.15 -2.55 -12.94
C PHE A 640 12.25 -1.44 -13.49
N GLU A 641 11.18 -1.81 -14.16
CA GLU A 641 10.09 -0.88 -14.48
C GLU A 641 9.20 -0.76 -13.24
N ILE A 642 9.14 0.44 -12.68
CA ILE A 642 8.53 0.71 -11.39
C ILE A 642 7.00 0.74 -11.51
N SER A 643 6.51 1.41 -12.54
CA SER A 643 5.10 1.60 -12.80
C SER A 643 4.82 1.40 -14.30
N CYS A 644 3.60 0.94 -14.57
CA CYS A 644 3.02 0.85 -15.91
C CYS A 644 1.78 1.77 -16.05
N ASN A 645 1.60 2.72 -15.12
CA ASN A 645 0.43 3.59 -15.03
C ASN A 645 0.53 4.84 -15.91
N PHE A 646 -0.19 4.87 -17.03
CA PHE A 646 -0.26 6.00 -17.97
C PHE A 646 -1.08 7.20 -17.45
N SER A 647 -1.72 7.09 -16.28
CA SER A 647 -2.28 8.27 -15.60
C SER A 647 -1.17 9.16 -15.03
N LEU A 648 0.07 8.66 -14.95
CA LEU A 648 1.27 9.44 -14.64
C LEU A 648 1.92 10.01 -15.91
N ASP A 649 2.56 11.17 -15.76
CA ASP A 649 3.31 11.79 -16.86
C ASP A 649 4.67 11.10 -17.08
N ALA A 650 5.21 11.21 -18.29
CA ALA A 650 6.50 10.66 -18.74
C ALA A 650 6.60 9.12 -18.76
N MET A 651 5.51 8.41 -19.05
CA MET A 651 5.49 6.94 -19.12
C MET A 651 5.80 6.38 -20.52
N GLU A 652 5.32 7.05 -21.56
CA GLU A 652 5.51 6.66 -22.97
C GLU A 652 6.70 7.38 -23.58
N GLU A 653 7.60 6.67 -24.27
CA GLU A 653 8.66 7.32 -25.07
C GLU A 653 8.06 8.05 -26.28
N TYR A 654 7.00 7.48 -26.85
CA TYR A 654 6.31 7.95 -28.04
C TYR A 654 4.84 8.17 -27.69
N LEU A 655 4.45 9.45 -27.61
CA LEU A 655 3.06 9.82 -27.41
C LEU A 655 2.24 9.52 -28.67
N ASP A 656 1.00 9.08 -28.47
CA ASP A 656 0.06 8.81 -29.55
C ASP A 656 -0.23 10.07 -30.38
N ARG A 657 0.02 10.00 -31.69
CA ARG A 657 -0.27 11.10 -32.62
C ARG A 657 -1.77 11.48 -32.65
N ARG A 658 -2.65 10.53 -32.31
CA ARG A 658 -4.11 10.75 -32.28
C ARG A 658 -4.52 11.72 -31.17
N LYS A 659 -3.73 11.79 -30.09
CA LYS A 659 -3.94 12.70 -28.97
C LYS A 659 -3.35 14.10 -29.24
N MET A 660 -2.75 14.34 -30.41
CA MET A 660 -2.18 15.64 -30.80
C MET A 660 -3.10 16.34 -31.80
N THR A 661 -3.61 17.50 -31.41
CA THR A 661 -4.43 18.40 -32.26
C THR A 661 -3.64 19.60 -32.73
N GLU A 662 -4.25 20.44 -33.57
CA GLU A 662 -3.70 21.72 -34.01
C GLU A 662 -3.44 22.68 -32.83
N PHE A 663 -4.20 22.55 -31.75
CA PHE A 663 -4.07 23.35 -30.53
C PHE A 663 -3.10 22.77 -29.49
N GLY A 664 -2.53 21.59 -29.76
CA GLY A 664 -1.63 20.87 -28.85
C GLY A 664 -2.18 19.52 -28.42
N SER A 665 -1.63 18.96 -27.34
CA SER A 665 -2.09 17.69 -26.77
C SER A 665 -3.51 17.83 -26.23
N MET A 666 -4.38 16.86 -26.53
CA MET A 666 -5.74 16.76 -25.99
C MET A 666 -5.75 16.76 -24.46
N ALA A 667 -4.75 16.12 -23.84
CA ALA A 667 -4.64 16.04 -22.39
C ALA A 667 -4.31 17.39 -21.70
N LEU A 668 -3.88 18.39 -22.47
CA LEU A 668 -3.63 19.75 -21.97
C LEU A 668 -4.81 20.69 -22.22
N ILE A 669 -5.83 20.24 -22.95
CA ILE A 669 -7.06 21.01 -23.13
C ILE A 669 -7.80 20.97 -21.79
N ASP A 670 -8.05 22.16 -21.25
CA ASP A 670 -8.93 22.32 -20.11
C ASP A 670 -10.36 22.13 -20.62
N GLU A 671 -10.96 20.97 -20.32
CA GLU A 671 -12.35 20.68 -20.70
C GLU A 671 -13.35 21.52 -19.89
N GLY A 672 -12.89 22.36 -18.95
CA GLY A 672 -13.72 23.32 -18.25
C GLY A 672 -14.93 22.64 -17.62
N ALA A 673 -14.72 21.47 -17.01
CA ALA A 673 -15.78 20.76 -16.29
C ALA A 673 -16.45 21.77 -15.36
N GLY A 674 -17.70 22.09 -15.69
CA GLY A 674 -18.37 23.30 -15.27
C GLY A 674 -18.31 23.53 -13.77
N ASP A 675 -17.95 24.76 -13.39
CA ASP A 675 -18.50 25.68 -12.37
C ASP A 675 -19.41 25.16 -11.21
N GLU A 676 -19.41 23.89 -10.83
CA GLU A 676 -20.29 23.38 -9.76
C GLU A 676 -19.61 23.29 -8.40
N ASP A 677 -18.30 23.06 -8.34
CA ASP A 677 -17.54 22.97 -7.08
C ASP A 677 -16.39 23.98 -7.07
N GLY A 678 -16.64 25.18 -6.54
CA GLY A 678 -15.72 26.33 -6.46
C GLY A 678 -14.23 25.98 -6.36
N VAL A 679 -13.59 25.85 -7.53
CA VAL A 679 -12.21 25.37 -7.65
C VAL A 679 -11.25 26.44 -7.13
N ALA A 680 -10.41 26.07 -6.16
CA ALA A 680 -9.30 26.90 -5.70
C ALA A 680 -8.40 27.27 -6.89
N ILE A 681 -8.21 28.56 -7.13
CA ILE A 681 -7.40 29.06 -8.25
C ILE A 681 -5.93 28.74 -7.96
N PRO A 682 -5.24 27.90 -8.77
CA PRO A 682 -3.82 27.63 -8.56
C PRO A 682 -2.96 28.86 -8.79
N LEU A 683 -1.85 28.93 -8.05
CA LEU A 683 -0.80 29.91 -8.28
C LEU A 683 0.01 29.52 -9.54
N PRO A 684 0.17 30.44 -10.51
CA PRO A 684 0.94 30.14 -11.73
C PRO A 684 2.43 29.95 -11.42
N GLY A 685 3.00 28.85 -11.91
CA GLY A 685 4.45 28.57 -11.88
C GLY A 685 4.93 27.72 -10.69
N VAL A 686 4.03 27.26 -9.82
CA VAL A 686 4.35 26.31 -8.75
C VAL A 686 4.77 24.95 -9.34
N LYS A 687 5.90 24.38 -8.90
CA LYS A 687 6.34 23.04 -9.37
C LYS A 687 6.27 21.97 -8.28
N ARG A 688 6.00 22.38 -7.04
CA ARG A 688 6.13 21.59 -5.80
C ARG A 688 5.09 22.04 -4.77
N GLY A 689 4.62 21.11 -3.94
CA GLY A 689 3.68 21.38 -2.84
C GLY A 689 2.22 21.46 -3.24
N ASP A 690 1.83 22.51 -3.97
CA ASP A 690 0.43 22.72 -4.31
C ASP A 690 0.05 21.94 -5.57
N MET A 691 -0.66 20.83 -5.39
CA MET A 691 -1.17 19.99 -6.48
C MET A 691 -2.41 20.60 -7.15
N SER A 692 -2.82 21.82 -6.79
CA SER A 692 -4.00 22.53 -7.32
C SER A 692 -3.92 22.94 -8.80
N TYR A 693 -2.94 22.45 -9.56
CA TYR A 693 -2.96 22.62 -11.01
C TYR A 693 -4.16 21.91 -11.63
N ARG A 694 -4.89 22.64 -12.48
CA ARG A 694 -6.18 22.22 -13.07
C ARG A 694 -6.13 20.86 -13.78
N HIS A 695 -4.99 20.48 -14.36
CA HIS A 695 -4.70 19.12 -14.84
C HIS A 695 -3.19 18.85 -14.80
N PHE A 696 -2.61 18.65 -13.62
CA PHE A 696 -1.20 18.21 -13.51
C PHE A 696 -1.12 16.71 -13.31
N LYS A 697 -0.74 15.98 -14.36
CA LYS A 697 -0.31 14.59 -14.21
C LYS A 697 1.02 14.57 -13.46
N PRO A 698 1.12 13.92 -12.29
CA PRO A 698 2.38 13.85 -11.57
C PRO A 698 3.38 13.03 -12.39
N GLU A 699 4.61 13.53 -12.48
CA GLU A 699 5.69 12.84 -13.18
C GLU A 699 6.11 11.58 -12.41
N ILE A 700 6.37 10.48 -13.11
CA ILE A 700 7.02 9.33 -12.49
C ILE A 700 8.47 9.67 -12.14
N ARG A 701 8.84 9.44 -10.88
CA ARG A 701 10.22 9.59 -10.40
C ARG A 701 10.46 8.75 -9.17
N VAL A 702 11.71 8.39 -8.99
CA VAL A 702 12.23 7.77 -7.77
C VAL A 702 12.97 8.83 -6.98
N THR A 703 12.48 9.12 -5.78
CA THR A 703 13.08 10.15 -4.92
C THR A 703 14.20 9.57 -4.06
N CYS A 704 13.99 8.38 -3.48
CA CYS A 704 14.98 7.71 -2.63
C CYS A 704 14.92 6.18 -2.79
N LEU A 705 16.10 5.54 -2.69
CA LEU A 705 16.27 4.09 -2.69
C LEU A 705 17.01 3.65 -1.44
N ARG A 706 16.56 2.55 -0.83
CA ARG A 706 17.27 1.86 0.25
C ARG A 706 17.12 0.35 0.14
N PHE A 707 18.23 -0.37 0.33
CA PHE A 707 18.19 -1.79 0.64
C PHE A 707 17.72 -2.01 2.07
N SER A 708 17.02 -3.11 2.29
CA SER A 708 16.84 -3.64 3.64
C SER A 708 18.19 -4.10 4.18
N PRO A 709 18.52 -3.84 5.45
CA PRO A 709 19.73 -4.37 6.08
C PRO A 709 19.81 -5.90 6.01
N THR A 710 18.66 -6.58 6.00
CA THR A 710 18.56 -8.05 5.80
C THR A 710 19.04 -8.52 4.43
N GLY A 711 19.19 -7.62 3.45
CA GLY A 711 19.69 -7.92 2.09
C GLY A 711 18.69 -8.60 1.15
N ARG A 712 17.53 -9.05 1.64
CA ARG A 712 16.54 -9.81 0.85
C ARG A 712 15.58 -8.93 0.05
N SER A 713 15.38 -7.70 0.51
CA SER A 713 14.45 -6.74 -0.08
C SER A 713 15.08 -5.37 -0.22
N TRP A 714 14.50 -4.56 -1.09
CA TRP A 714 14.80 -3.15 -1.21
C TRP A 714 13.51 -2.38 -1.42
N ALA A 715 13.52 -1.10 -1.07
CA ALA A 715 12.37 -0.24 -1.24
C ALA A 715 12.73 1.06 -1.97
N ALA A 716 11.73 1.58 -2.68
CA ALA A 716 11.82 2.80 -3.46
C ALA A 716 10.65 3.71 -3.15
N THR A 717 10.93 4.97 -2.79
CA THR A 717 9.91 6.01 -2.75
C THR A 717 9.68 6.56 -4.15
N THR A 718 8.43 6.48 -4.59
CA THR A 718 8.00 6.87 -5.93
C THR A 718 6.74 7.72 -5.82
N THR A 719 6.28 8.26 -6.95
CA THR A 719 5.05 9.06 -6.97
C THR A 719 3.77 8.25 -6.77
N GLU A 720 3.80 6.93 -6.95
CA GLU A 720 2.67 6.05 -6.60
C GLU A 720 2.66 5.65 -5.13
N GLY A 721 3.81 5.74 -4.47
CA GLY A 721 4.01 5.35 -3.08
C GLY A 721 5.36 4.67 -2.86
N LEU A 722 5.44 3.88 -1.80
CA LEU A 722 6.63 3.16 -1.39
C LEU A 722 6.58 1.73 -1.93
N LEU A 723 7.34 1.44 -2.97
CA LEU A 723 7.37 0.10 -3.58
C LEU A 723 8.43 -0.76 -2.89
N ILE A 724 8.05 -1.97 -2.49
CA ILE A 724 8.96 -2.99 -1.97
C ILE A 724 9.14 -4.08 -3.01
N TYR A 725 10.40 -4.37 -3.30
CA TYR A 725 10.81 -5.54 -4.08
C TYR A 725 11.52 -6.52 -3.16
N SER A 726 11.17 -7.79 -3.27
CA SER A 726 11.74 -8.87 -2.48
C SER A 726 12.15 -10.03 -3.39
N LEU A 727 13.15 -10.80 -2.96
CA LEU A 727 13.52 -12.06 -3.60
C LEU A 727 12.51 -13.18 -3.28
N ASP A 728 11.72 -13.03 -2.22
CA ASP A 728 10.87 -14.10 -1.68
C ASP A 728 9.50 -14.28 -2.37
N SER A 729 9.05 -13.33 -3.18
CA SER A 729 7.70 -13.38 -3.78
C SER A 729 7.59 -14.32 -5.00
N GLY A 730 8.71 -14.83 -5.53
CA GLY A 730 8.72 -15.72 -6.70
C GLY A 730 8.89 -17.21 -6.37
N LEU A 731 8.11 -18.06 -7.04
CA LEU A 731 8.39 -19.49 -7.16
C LEU A 731 9.44 -19.69 -8.26
N ILE A 732 10.71 -19.62 -7.90
CA ILE A 732 11.82 -19.83 -8.83
C ILE A 732 12.59 -21.06 -8.37
N PHE A 733 12.74 -22.01 -9.28
CA PHE A 733 13.60 -23.15 -9.07
C PHE A 733 15.04 -22.73 -9.41
N ASP A 734 15.84 -22.49 -8.38
CA ASP A 734 17.25 -22.08 -8.48
C ASP A 734 18.12 -23.08 -7.70
N PRO A 735 18.46 -24.24 -8.29
CA PRO A 735 19.30 -25.23 -7.63
C PRO A 735 20.74 -24.73 -7.52
N PHE A 736 21.41 -25.07 -6.43
CA PHE A 736 22.77 -24.60 -6.17
C PHE A 736 23.83 -25.41 -6.93
N ASP A 737 23.79 -26.73 -6.79
CA ASP A 737 24.74 -27.68 -7.37
C ASP A 737 24.05 -29.04 -7.52
N LEU A 738 23.43 -29.27 -8.69
CA LEU A 738 22.53 -30.40 -8.91
C LEU A 738 23.26 -31.60 -9.52
N ASP A 739 23.17 -32.76 -8.86
CA ASP A 739 23.59 -34.05 -9.41
C ASP A 739 22.36 -34.89 -9.82
N ILE A 740 22.57 -35.90 -10.68
CA ILE A 740 21.50 -36.81 -11.14
C ILE A 740 20.82 -37.53 -9.97
N ASP A 741 21.56 -37.78 -8.89
CA ASP A 741 21.06 -38.46 -7.70
C ASP A 741 20.23 -37.55 -6.77
N VAL A 742 20.27 -36.23 -6.97
CA VAL A 742 19.57 -35.25 -6.13
C VAL A 742 18.13 -35.10 -6.61
N THR A 743 17.27 -35.99 -6.12
CA THR A 743 15.82 -35.94 -6.36
C THR A 743 15.06 -35.95 -5.04
N PRO A 744 13.85 -35.38 -4.95
CA PRO A 744 13.02 -35.46 -3.75
C PRO A 744 12.85 -36.90 -3.26
N SER A 745 12.61 -37.85 -4.17
CA SER A 745 12.44 -39.27 -3.82
C SER A 745 13.68 -39.87 -3.14
N ASN A 746 14.88 -39.50 -3.61
CA ASN A 746 16.13 -39.97 -3.00
C ASN A 746 16.38 -39.30 -1.64
N ILE A 747 16.06 -38.02 -1.50
CA ILE A 747 16.14 -37.30 -0.22
C ILE A 747 15.27 -37.99 0.84
N HIS A 748 14.02 -38.35 0.51
CA HIS A 748 13.16 -39.10 1.42
C HIS A 748 13.72 -40.50 1.75
N LYS A 749 14.38 -41.16 0.80
CA LYS A 749 15.02 -42.47 1.04
C LYS A 749 16.16 -42.35 2.06
N ILE A 750 16.98 -41.33 1.95
CA ILE A 750 18.14 -41.07 2.81
C ILE A 750 17.68 -40.60 4.20
N LEU A 751 16.61 -39.81 4.25
CA LEU A 751 15.95 -39.43 5.50
C LEU A 751 15.42 -40.66 6.26
N ARG A 752 14.85 -41.64 5.56
CA ARG A 752 14.46 -42.93 6.16
C ARG A 752 15.65 -43.76 6.64
N GLN A 753 16.82 -43.60 6.03
CA GLN A 753 18.07 -44.24 6.45
C GLN A 753 18.72 -43.52 7.64
N LYS A 754 18.16 -42.39 8.11
CA LYS A 754 18.68 -41.55 9.20
C LYS A 754 20.05 -40.92 8.94
N GLU A 755 20.40 -40.74 7.67
CA GLU A 755 21.59 -39.99 7.27
C GLU A 755 21.24 -38.51 7.11
N TYR A 756 21.03 -37.83 8.24
CA TYR A 756 20.48 -36.46 8.27
C TYR A 756 21.38 -35.42 7.57
N THR A 757 22.71 -35.47 7.78
CA THR A 757 23.65 -34.52 7.17
C THR A 757 23.59 -34.57 5.65
N MET A 758 23.56 -35.77 5.07
CA MET A 758 23.49 -35.96 3.62
C MET A 758 22.13 -35.54 3.07
N ALA A 759 21.04 -35.86 3.77
CA ALA A 759 19.71 -35.40 3.41
C ALA A 759 19.62 -33.86 3.37
N ILE A 760 20.20 -33.17 4.36
CA ILE A 760 20.25 -31.70 4.42
C ILE A 760 21.04 -31.14 3.24
N ILE A 761 22.24 -31.67 2.97
CA ILE A 761 23.07 -31.21 1.84
C ILE A 761 22.31 -31.38 0.51
N MET A 762 21.67 -32.52 0.29
CA MET A 762 20.88 -32.76 -0.93
C MET A 762 19.65 -31.86 -1.03
N ALA A 763 18.97 -31.60 0.09
CA ALA A 763 17.86 -30.65 0.13
C ALA A 763 18.30 -29.23 -0.23
N PHE A 764 19.45 -28.77 0.28
CA PHE A 764 20.02 -27.46 -0.07
C PHE A 764 20.58 -27.40 -1.49
N LYS A 765 21.07 -28.52 -2.05
CA LYS A 765 21.45 -28.62 -3.46
C LYS A 765 20.24 -28.41 -4.38
N LEU A 766 19.10 -29.02 -4.04
CA LEU A 766 17.83 -28.85 -4.76
C LEU A 766 17.18 -27.47 -4.50
N ASN A 767 17.42 -26.89 -3.32
CA ASN A 767 16.99 -25.56 -2.90
C ASN A 767 15.46 -25.35 -2.88
N GLU A 768 14.69 -26.39 -2.55
CA GLU A 768 13.24 -26.29 -2.34
C GLU A 768 12.90 -26.05 -0.87
N LYS A 769 12.36 -24.88 -0.53
CA LYS A 769 12.10 -24.46 0.86
C LYS A 769 11.26 -25.46 1.67
N LYS A 770 10.20 -26.04 1.07
CA LYS A 770 9.31 -27.01 1.75
C LYS A 770 10.04 -28.31 2.09
N LEU A 771 10.86 -28.80 1.15
CA LEU A 771 11.63 -30.01 1.35
C LEU A 771 12.74 -29.79 2.39
N ILE A 772 13.38 -28.62 2.37
CA ILE A 772 14.37 -28.21 3.38
C ILE A 772 13.71 -28.18 4.77
N GLN A 773 12.52 -27.61 4.88
CA GLN A 773 11.76 -27.57 6.13
C GLN A 773 11.46 -28.99 6.64
N GLU A 774 10.92 -29.86 5.78
CA GLU A 774 10.63 -31.25 6.14
C GLU A 774 11.89 -32.00 6.62
N VAL A 775 13.01 -31.83 5.92
CA VAL A 775 14.27 -32.50 6.27
C VAL A 775 14.83 -31.99 7.59
N ILE A 776 14.78 -30.68 7.85
CA ILE A 776 15.28 -30.09 9.10
C ILE A 776 14.38 -30.48 10.28
N GLU A 777 13.06 -30.43 10.13
CA GLU A 777 12.09 -30.80 11.19
C GLU A 777 12.10 -32.30 11.49
N ALA A 778 12.53 -33.14 10.56
CA ALA A 778 12.71 -34.58 10.80
C ALA A 778 13.93 -34.93 11.68
N VAL A 779 14.87 -33.99 11.88
CA VAL A 779 16.06 -34.23 12.71
C VAL A 779 15.69 -34.21 14.20
N PRO A 780 15.98 -35.28 14.96
CA PRO A 780 15.78 -35.28 16.40
C PRO A 780 16.64 -34.22 17.10
N SER A 781 16.10 -33.54 18.11
CA SER A 781 16.82 -32.49 18.86
C SER A 781 18.17 -32.95 19.46
N ASN A 782 18.28 -34.22 19.83
CA ASN A 782 19.51 -34.82 20.38
C ASN A 782 20.64 -34.93 19.34
N GLU A 783 20.30 -35.06 18.06
CA GLU A 783 21.28 -35.28 16.98
C GLU A 783 21.70 -33.97 16.29
N VAL A 784 21.03 -32.85 16.61
CA VAL A 784 21.33 -31.52 16.05
C VAL A 784 22.80 -31.14 16.23
N ASP A 785 23.42 -31.48 17.37
CA ASP A 785 24.82 -31.15 17.64
C ASP A 785 25.78 -31.89 16.69
N VAL A 786 25.50 -33.19 16.46
CA VAL A 786 26.28 -34.02 15.54
C VAL A 786 26.12 -33.52 14.11
N VAL A 787 24.90 -33.20 13.70
CA VAL A 787 24.64 -32.66 12.36
C VAL A 787 25.33 -31.31 12.17
N CYS A 788 25.19 -30.37 13.11
CA CYS A 788 25.82 -29.04 13.05
C CYS A 788 27.36 -29.12 12.95
N SER A 789 27.99 -30.05 13.66
CA SER A 789 29.45 -30.25 13.61
C SER A 789 29.93 -30.88 12.30
N SER A 790 29.10 -31.72 11.67
CA SER A 790 29.41 -32.40 10.40
C SER A 790 29.16 -31.55 9.15
N LEU A 791 28.41 -30.44 9.26
CA LEU A 791 28.02 -29.61 8.13
C LEU A 791 29.20 -28.79 7.58
N PRO A 792 29.42 -28.77 6.25
CA PRO A 792 30.42 -27.90 5.63
C PRO A 792 30.06 -26.41 5.74
N ASP A 793 31.07 -25.56 5.87
CA ASP A 793 30.93 -24.11 6.10
C ASP A 793 30.04 -23.40 5.07
N LEU A 794 30.04 -23.85 3.80
CA LEU A 794 29.22 -23.27 2.74
C LEU A 794 27.72 -23.46 3.00
N TYR A 795 27.32 -24.62 3.51
CA TYR A 795 25.92 -24.94 3.80
C TYR A 795 25.47 -24.35 5.13
N VAL A 796 26.40 -24.05 6.06
CA VAL A 796 26.07 -23.34 7.31
C VAL A 796 25.46 -21.97 7.04
N GLU A 797 26.00 -21.20 6.09
CA GLU A 797 25.42 -19.91 5.65
C GLU A 797 23.97 -20.08 5.16
N LYS A 798 23.72 -21.13 4.35
CA LYS A 798 22.40 -21.42 3.79
C LYS A 798 21.40 -21.93 4.83
N VAL A 799 21.86 -22.72 5.79
CA VAL A 799 21.03 -23.16 6.91
C VAL A 799 20.65 -21.95 7.77
N LEU A 800 21.57 -21.04 8.09
CA LEU A 800 21.25 -19.82 8.84
C LEU A 800 20.25 -18.93 8.10
N GLU A 801 20.40 -18.77 6.78
CA GLU A 801 19.47 -18.05 5.92
C GLU A 801 18.07 -18.69 5.96
N PHE A 802 18.00 -20.02 5.86
CA PHE A 802 16.75 -20.76 5.98
C PHE A 802 16.12 -20.61 7.36
N LEU A 803 16.89 -20.80 8.45
CA LEU A 803 16.41 -20.69 9.82
C LEU A 803 15.79 -19.32 10.08
N ALA A 804 16.44 -18.24 9.63
CA ALA A 804 15.91 -16.89 9.76
C ALA A 804 14.53 -16.74 9.08
N SER A 805 14.34 -17.33 7.89
CA SER A 805 13.02 -17.33 7.22
C SER A 805 11.99 -18.25 7.90
N ALA A 806 12.43 -19.38 8.43
CA ALA A 806 11.57 -20.34 9.14
C ALA A 806 11.08 -19.77 10.46
N PHE A 807 11.88 -18.94 11.14
CA PHE A 807 11.45 -18.26 12.37
C PHE A 807 10.24 -17.34 12.16
N GLU A 808 10.11 -16.66 11.02
CA GLU A 808 8.97 -15.77 10.78
C GLU A 808 7.65 -16.53 10.56
N THR A 809 7.72 -17.79 10.12
CA THR A 809 6.55 -18.57 9.66
C THR A 809 6.16 -19.72 10.58
N SER A 810 7.11 -20.32 11.27
CA SER A 810 6.92 -21.55 12.03
C SER A 810 6.45 -21.32 13.47
N CYS A 811 5.83 -22.36 14.04
CA CYS A 811 5.48 -22.43 15.46
C CYS A 811 6.55 -23.12 16.33
N HIS A 812 7.57 -23.75 15.72
CA HIS A 812 8.60 -24.54 16.40
C HIS A 812 9.77 -23.69 16.91
N LEU A 813 9.48 -22.67 17.73
CA LEU A 813 10.46 -21.66 18.16
C LEU A 813 11.67 -22.26 18.90
N GLU A 814 11.44 -23.11 19.90
CA GLU A 814 12.51 -23.74 20.68
C GLU A 814 13.45 -24.57 19.80
N PHE A 815 12.87 -25.35 18.88
CA PHE A 815 13.63 -26.21 17.98
C PHE A 815 14.59 -25.39 17.11
N TYR A 816 14.08 -24.36 16.44
CA TYR A 816 14.90 -23.50 15.59
C TYR A 816 15.92 -22.68 16.40
N LEU A 817 15.61 -22.29 17.65
CA LEU A 817 16.56 -21.62 18.55
C LEU A 817 17.73 -22.53 18.92
N ILE A 818 17.48 -23.82 19.18
CA ILE A 818 18.55 -24.81 19.45
C ILE A 818 19.48 -24.89 18.24
N TRP A 819 18.93 -25.00 17.03
CA TRP A 819 19.71 -25.02 15.78
C TRP A 819 20.56 -23.76 15.61
N ALA A 820 19.94 -22.59 15.72
CA ALA A 820 20.64 -21.32 15.57
C ALA A 820 21.78 -21.16 16.60
N ASN A 821 21.51 -21.48 17.87
CA ASN A 821 22.50 -21.43 18.93
C ASN A 821 23.68 -22.37 18.64
N LYS A 822 23.41 -23.65 18.31
CA LYS A 822 24.45 -24.64 18.03
C LYS A 822 25.31 -24.27 16.82
N LEU A 823 24.71 -23.81 15.72
CA LEU A 823 25.45 -23.37 14.54
C LEU A 823 26.34 -22.17 14.84
N LEU A 824 25.82 -21.16 15.56
CA LEU A 824 26.59 -19.96 15.92
C LEU A 824 27.74 -20.28 16.89
N MET A 825 27.52 -21.17 17.86
CA MET A 825 28.54 -21.56 18.83
C MET A 825 29.67 -22.38 18.20
N LEU A 826 29.36 -23.33 17.31
CA LEU A 826 30.35 -24.19 16.68
C LEU A 826 31.14 -23.47 15.57
N HIS A 827 30.45 -22.70 14.72
CA HIS A 827 31.06 -22.07 13.54
C HIS A 827 31.37 -20.57 13.69
N GLY A 828 31.13 -19.98 14.88
CA GLY A 828 31.21 -18.54 15.11
C GLY A 828 32.54 -17.88 14.72
N GLN A 829 33.68 -18.51 15.01
CA GLN A 829 34.99 -17.97 14.61
C GLN A 829 35.14 -17.88 13.09
N LYS A 830 34.70 -18.92 12.37
CA LYS A 830 34.74 -18.96 10.90
C LYS A 830 33.78 -17.96 10.27
N LEU A 831 32.58 -17.81 10.85
CA LEU A 831 31.59 -16.82 10.43
C LEU A 831 32.12 -15.39 10.61
N LYS A 832 32.86 -15.11 11.69
CA LYS A 832 33.47 -13.80 11.94
C LYS A 832 34.50 -13.41 10.88
N THR A 833 35.26 -14.36 10.35
CA THR A 833 36.20 -14.10 9.23
C THR A 833 35.47 -13.68 7.95
N ARG A 834 34.22 -14.11 7.76
CA ARG A 834 33.36 -13.80 6.61
C ARG A 834 32.24 -12.82 6.95
N SER A 835 32.40 -12.02 8.02
CA SER A 835 31.35 -11.17 8.60
C SER A 835 30.66 -10.26 7.59
N VAL A 836 31.42 -9.70 6.64
CA VAL A 836 30.90 -8.78 5.60
C VAL A 836 29.76 -9.38 4.79
N ARG A 837 29.94 -10.61 4.32
CA ARG A 837 28.94 -11.30 3.49
C ARG A 837 27.76 -11.80 4.32
N LEU A 838 28.02 -12.16 5.57
CA LEU A 838 27.06 -12.79 6.47
C LEU A 838 26.25 -11.80 7.31
N LEU A 839 26.66 -10.53 7.36
CA LEU A 839 25.98 -9.50 8.14
C LEU A 839 24.48 -9.42 7.83
N PRO A 840 24.02 -9.46 6.55
CA PRO A 840 22.59 -9.41 6.25
C PRO A 840 21.83 -10.63 6.81
N VAL A 841 22.44 -11.82 6.76
CA VAL A 841 21.85 -13.06 7.27
C VAL A 841 21.75 -13.03 8.79
N ILE A 842 22.77 -12.52 9.47
CA ILE A 842 22.77 -12.37 10.94
C ILE A 842 21.75 -11.34 11.37
N GLN A 843 21.65 -10.20 10.68
CA GLN A 843 20.63 -9.19 10.94
C GLN A 843 19.22 -9.75 10.71
N PHE A 844 19.02 -10.57 9.69
CA PHE A 844 17.73 -11.23 9.45
C PHE A 844 17.36 -12.23 10.55
N LEU A 845 18.34 -13.01 11.02
CA LEU A 845 18.16 -13.91 12.16
C LEU A 845 17.84 -13.10 13.44
N GLN A 846 18.60 -12.04 13.71
CA GLN A 846 18.38 -11.14 14.84
C GLN A 846 17.00 -10.51 14.79
N LYS A 847 16.58 -9.99 13.63
CA LYS A 847 15.23 -9.43 13.40
C LYS A 847 14.15 -10.41 13.86
N SER A 848 14.26 -11.65 13.42
CA SER A 848 13.26 -12.70 13.68
C SER A 848 13.23 -13.12 15.15
N ILE A 849 14.40 -13.30 15.77
CA ILE A 849 14.51 -13.64 17.18
C ILE A 849 14.01 -12.49 18.06
N GLN A 850 14.39 -11.24 17.76
CA GLN A 850 14.01 -10.06 18.54
C GLN A 850 12.49 -9.89 18.57
N ARG A 851 11.82 -10.12 17.43
CA ARG A 851 10.35 -10.08 17.35
C ARG A 851 9.70 -11.07 18.33
N HIS A 852 10.08 -12.35 18.24
CA HIS A 852 9.54 -13.38 19.12
C HIS A 852 9.93 -13.18 20.59
N PHE A 853 11.13 -12.67 20.84
CA PHE A 853 11.58 -12.32 22.18
C PHE A 853 10.69 -11.23 22.80
N GLU A 854 10.38 -10.18 22.04
CA GLU A 854 9.50 -9.11 22.53
C GLU A 854 8.07 -9.58 22.77
N ASP A 855 7.54 -10.44 21.90
CA ASP A 855 6.18 -10.98 22.01
C ASP A 855 6.06 -11.94 23.21
N VAL A 856 7.02 -12.85 23.40
CA VAL A 856 6.93 -13.92 24.41
C VAL A 856 7.58 -13.53 25.74
N SER A 857 8.79 -12.97 25.74
CA SER A 857 9.57 -12.75 26.98
C SER A 857 8.87 -11.77 27.92
N LYS A 858 8.32 -10.67 27.38
CA LYS A 858 7.60 -9.67 28.17
C LYS A 858 6.39 -10.28 28.89
N LEU A 859 5.63 -11.14 28.20
CA LEU A 859 4.49 -11.85 28.78
C LEU A 859 4.93 -12.88 29.82
N CYS A 860 5.98 -13.66 29.54
CA CYS A 860 6.51 -14.65 30.46
C CYS A 860 7.04 -13.99 31.76
N GLU A 861 7.85 -12.94 31.66
CA GLU A 861 8.35 -12.20 32.81
C GLU A 861 7.21 -11.62 33.64
N TRP A 862 6.26 -10.93 32.99
CA TRP A 862 5.09 -10.36 33.65
C TRP A 862 4.27 -11.43 34.41
N ASN A 863 4.02 -12.58 33.77
CA ASN A 863 3.32 -13.70 34.41
C ASN A 863 4.11 -14.28 35.59
N ILE A 864 5.41 -14.49 35.44
CA ILE A 864 6.26 -15.03 36.52
C ILE A 864 6.27 -14.09 37.72
N TYR A 865 6.43 -12.78 37.50
CA TYR A 865 6.42 -11.80 38.59
C TYR A 865 5.05 -11.71 39.26
N ASN A 866 3.96 -11.72 38.50
CA ASN A 866 2.60 -11.72 39.05
C ASN A 866 2.29 -12.97 39.86
N ILE A 867 2.67 -14.15 39.38
CA ILE A 867 2.47 -15.40 40.11
C ILE A 867 3.29 -15.39 41.41
N LYS A 868 4.56 -14.97 41.35
CA LYS A 868 5.41 -14.85 42.55
C LYS A 868 4.84 -13.84 43.55
N TYR A 869 4.35 -12.71 43.08
CA TYR A 869 3.72 -11.68 43.91
C TYR A 869 2.42 -12.19 44.56
N ALA A 870 1.55 -12.85 43.79
CA ALA A 870 0.32 -13.46 44.30
C ALA A 870 0.61 -14.55 45.35
N LEU A 871 1.63 -15.39 45.13
CA LEU A 871 2.09 -16.39 46.09
C LEU A 871 2.62 -15.73 47.38
N ALA A 872 3.42 -14.66 47.26
CA ALA A 872 3.93 -13.94 48.42
C ALA A 872 2.80 -13.32 49.26
N ILE A 873 1.79 -12.71 48.63
CA ILE A 873 0.60 -12.20 49.31
C ILE A 873 -0.18 -13.33 49.99
N SER A 874 -0.38 -14.46 49.30
CA SER A 874 -1.09 -15.61 49.86
C SER A 874 -0.40 -16.16 51.11
N GLN A 875 0.94 -16.28 51.08
CA GLN A 875 1.72 -16.71 52.24
C GLN A 875 1.63 -15.72 53.41
N GLN A 876 1.69 -14.41 53.14
CA GLN A 876 1.50 -13.37 54.18
C GLN A 876 0.09 -13.37 54.77
N ARG A 877 -0.95 -13.60 53.96
CA ARG A 877 -2.33 -13.74 54.44
C ARG A 877 -2.55 -15.06 55.19
N GLY A 878 -1.88 -16.14 54.78
CA GLY A 878 -1.85 -17.42 55.49
C GLY A 878 -1.18 -17.33 56.86
N MET A 879 -0.18 -16.44 57.02
CA MET A 879 0.44 -16.14 58.32
C MET A 879 -0.46 -15.30 59.25
N LYS A 880 -1.46 -14.57 58.73
CA LYS A 880 -2.37 -13.74 59.54
C LYS A 880 -3.60 -14.48 60.11
N ARG A 881 -3.69 -15.82 59.99
CA ARG A 881 -4.78 -16.64 60.58
C ARG A 881 -4.30 -17.62 61.65
N LEU A 882 -3.48 -17.14 62.58
CA LEU A 882 -3.07 -17.89 63.78
C LEU A 882 -2.91 -16.94 64.98
N ALA A 883 -3.86 -16.02 65.15
CA ALA A 883 -4.09 -15.35 66.43
C ALA A 883 -5.54 -14.86 66.49
N GLU A 884 -6.20 -15.21 67.60
CA GLU A 884 -7.47 -14.70 68.11
C GLU A 884 -8.76 -15.34 67.54
N GLU A 885 -8.96 -16.60 67.94
CA GLU A 885 -10.31 -17.03 68.34
C GLU A 885 -10.69 -16.33 69.66
N THR A 886 -11.90 -15.76 69.66
CA THR A 886 -12.73 -15.38 70.82
C THR A 886 -12.37 -14.11 71.61
N ALA A 887 -12.89 -12.97 71.12
CA ALA A 887 -13.51 -11.97 71.99
C ALA A 887 -14.82 -11.49 71.35
N VAL A 888 -15.88 -11.84 72.06
CA VAL A 888 -17.32 -11.58 71.90
C VAL A 888 -17.65 -10.07 71.80
N ASP A 889 -18.58 -9.74 70.87
CA ASP A 889 -19.62 -8.67 70.83
C ASP A 889 -19.21 -7.21 71.23
N GLU A 890 -19.71 -6.10 70.70
CA GLU A 890 -20.96 -5.66 70.05
C GLU A 890 -20.66 -4.21 69.56
N ASP A 891 -20.95 -3.86 68.31
CA ASP A 891 -21.92 -2.82 67.89
C ASP A 891 -21.43 -1.35 67.72
N ASP A 892 -22.12 -0.70 66.77
CA ASP A 892 -22.25 0.73 66.41
C ASP A 892 -21.15 1.39 65.55
N LEU A 893 -21.37 1.62 64.24
CA LEU A 893 -22.22 2.60 63.53
C LEU A 893 -21.60 4.01 63.37
N ASP A 894 -21.48 4.37 62.10
CA ASP A 894 -21.60 5.69 61.47
C ASP A 894 -20.42 6.71 61.38
N SER A 895 -20.17 7.02 60.09
CA SER A 895 -20.06 8.35 59.47
C SER A 895 -18.68 9.01 59.28
N ASP A 896 -18.39 9.22 57.99
CA ASP A 896 -17.81 10.40 57.34
C ASP A 896 -16.58 11.09 57.96
N SER A 897 -15.48 11.12 57.20
CA SER A 897 -15.12 12.31 56.39
C SER A 897 -13.71 12.22 55.80
N ASP A 898 -13.61 12.75 54.58
CA ASP A 898 -12.43 13.04 53.79
C ASP A 898 -11.24 13.60 54.58
N TYR A 899 -10.00 13.27 54.15
CA TYR A 899 -8.98 14.24 53.70
C TYR A 899 -7.60 13.59 53.46
N LEU A 900 -6.98 14.00 52.34
CA LEU A 900 -5.53 14.07 52.06
C LEU A 900 -4.74 12.77 51.76
N MET A 901 -4.70 12.41 50.46
CA MET A 901 -3.49 11.85 49.85
C MET A 901 -2.62 12.98 49.28
N GLN A 902 -1.48 13.26 49.92
CA GLN A 902 -0.34 13.94 49.30
C GLN A 902 0.97 13.34 49.84
N GLU A 903 1.82 12.97 48.88
CA GLU A 903 3.29 12.91 48.96
C GLU A 903 3.95 12.04 50.04
N VAL A 904 4.45 10.86 49.64
CA VAL A 904 5.84 10.46 49.93
C VAL A 904 6.37 9.62 48.78
N ASN A 905 7.22 10.21 47.94
CA ASN A 905 8.17 9.46 47.11
C ASN A 905 9.45 10.30 47.01
N LYS A 906 10.35 10.10 47.97
CA LYS A 906 11.77 10.41 47.84
C LYS A 906 12.56 9.51 48.79
N GLU A 907 13.68 9.04 48.25
CA GLU A 907 14.81 8.41 48.95
C GLU A 907 14.65 6.93 49.32
N ASN A 908 15.26 6.06 48.52
CA ASN A 908 16.52 5.44 48.92
C ASN A 908 17.25 4.80 47.74
N LEU A 909 18.38 5.42 47.39
CA LEU A 909 19.53 4.77 46.79
C LEU A 909 20.30 4.06 47.90
N SER A 910 20.50 2.76 47.76
CA SER A 910 21.72 2.04 48.14
C SER A 910 21.82 0.79 47.29
#